data_AF-B4NAZ5-F1
#
_entry.id   AF-B4NAZ5-F1
#
_cell.length_a   1.000
_cell.length_b   1.000
_cell.length_c   1.000
_cell.angle_alpha   90.00
_cell.angle_beta   90.00
_cell.angle_gamma   90.00
#
_symmetry.space_group_name_H-M   'P 1'
#
loop_
_entity.id
_entity.type
_entity.pdbx_description
1 polymer ?
#
loop_
_entity_poly.entity_id
_entity_poly.type
_entity_poly.pdbx_seq_one_letter_code
_entity_poly.pdbx_strand_id
1 'polypeptide(L)'
;MTGRKNKVPSEIHSDVTNSKLFENRIEVADVDLVKDVDEAFFDASYGLIHQLSTRDPFVTGKMKLFVDLLARMHSHYVVEASAHAEIRKKVETADEKIALALKTTATSDAVMEHLRESLAEAWRTADAVHLREARLQGQLYNIAHQEENHKKPVELLDGQQKEHRIRSIVYRERDRLAAELADYQKRLELNREYSQSLEIIIGTHEETIMKLQNQIKMVESEKHNLKRKQQALNDSFEERLKVQEKEILEGQSRLLGLQHVQKELQTCLAANEKHKQVRDRLANENYTLTKALHRLEEERNRLINDNQLLEDTTERLRHERTELEAINRAGVRDAKKKADEAVLLGRRFHQVAKKNSDLNEQLLVLRNELTAIGKKLMVANKNVEEASRQKEEMKISREKVRHDVTRLGGIVAGLRHDMAILRNQMQNVQVDLSRANNALDEKEGRLQKITREKLELVQEAQELNKQIETLEEAVQNKTERLVEIQESLQQKQQDFHNVKKQMELVHSEKMMLLKNLEVCSRDRQNLQGVTGKLNHQINQLTSELSINEKDITALRNQIDQLNSSMKQRENEIHLKERLLNATRDDLRELKLRLVQSQHTVEEDEKRFKHISCTLEETTKEKTLVGLQMVRRNDELLVLREKVAMMQFAIDSGTAQYNKRIEDIRLLKLEITNLSMSRECMRRAVDNTANLRHEIVRLERELNQERLRVTAYSEELSRPCRIHRWRILLGRDPRRYELIRKIQLLLKRNIRLNVERTNMEQRLQDSHQLYNTLKQQMKNMPDPGMAQALSDQQRINRQQRRRVKALTAELRITEIDVKTRNCLIERYQQTLREQHENPQRHVLQRKKCQCHKQQKLKDKAWMDLVNLDQCTKEVFESSSSVEACEKMPNYIRAK
;
A
#
# COMPACT_ATOMS: atom_id res chain seq x y z
N MET A 1 -19.55 -77.21 -36.17
CA MET A 1 -20.55 -77.69 -35.18
C MET A 1 -20.83 -76.55 -34.20
N THR A 2 -22.12 -76.17 -34.09
CA THR A 2 -22.82 -75.59 -32.91
C THR A 2 -22.08 -74.57 -32.02
N GLY A 3 -22.41 -73.28 -31.89
CA GLY A 3 -23.69 -72.58 -31.93
C GLY A 3 -24.25 -72.34 -30.51
N ARG A 4 -24.11 -71.13 -29.93
CA ARG A 4 -25.16 -70.36 -29.21
C ARG A 4 -24.65 -69.07 -28.53
N LYS A 5 -25.58 -68.12 -28.44
CA LYS A 5 -25.50 -66.69 -28.09
C LYS A 5 -25.47 -66.39 -26.57
N ASN A 6 -24.99 -65.17 -26.28
CA ASN A 6 -25.30 -64.25 -25.17
C ASN A 6 -24.93 -64.61 -23.72
N LYS A 7 -24.03 -63.81 -23.12
CA LYS A 7 -24.35 -62.83 -22.05
C LYS A 7 -23.07 -62.15 -21.53
N VAL A 8 -23.15 -60.82 -21.42
CA VAL A 8 -22.27 -59.98 -20.58
C VAL A 8 -22.46 -60.35 -19.11
N PRO A 9 -21.39 -60.35 -18.31
CA PRO A 9 -21.43 -59.76 -16.96
C PRO A 9 -20.20 -58.87 -16.73
N SER A 10 -20.37 -57.56 -16.55
CA SER A 10 -20.62 -56.88 -15.27
C SER A 10 -19.42 -56.92 -14.30
N GLU A 11 -18.74 -55.77 -14.25
CA GLU A 11 -18.01 -55.15 -13.14
C GLU A 11 -17.86 -55.95 -11.84
N ILE A 12 -16.60 -56.18 -11.45
CA ILE A 12 -16.23 -56.42 -10.05
C ILE A 12 -15.07 -55.46 -9.75
N HIS A 13 -15.41 -54.21 -9.41
CA HIS A 13 -14.54 -53.38 -8.61
C HIS A 13 -14.89 -53.65 -7.15
N SER A 14 -13.88 -54.03 -6.38
CA SER A 14 -13.95 -54.20 -4.94
C SER A 14 -14.29 -52.86 -4.28
N ASP A 15 -15.58 -52.60 -4.09
CA ASP A 15 -16.10 -51.57 -3.19
C ASP A 15 -15.77 -51.94 -1.74
N VAL A 16 -14.51 -51.75 -1.36
CA VAL A 16 -14.11 -51.75 0.05
C VAL A 16 -14.36 -50.35 0.61
N THR A 17 -15.59 -50.14 1.04
CA THR A 17 -15.97 -49.35 2.22
C THR A 17 -15.35 -47.95 2.42
N ASN A 18 -15.34 -47.08 1.40
CA ASN A 18 -15.06 -45.65 1.62
C ASN A 18 -16.20 -44.92 2.38
N SER A 19 -17.36 -45.57 2.54
CA SER A 19 -18.50 -45.04 3.32
C SER A 19 -18.34 -45.17 4.85
N LYS A 20 -17.27 -45.81 5.36
CA LYS A 20 -17.05 -45.99 6.81
C LYS A 20 -15.98 -45.07 7.40
N LEU A 21 -15.17 -44.38 6.60
CA LEU A 21 -14.08 -43.51 7.08
C LEU A 21 -14.55 -42.09 7.41
N PHE A 22 -15.57 -41.60 6.70
CA PHE A 22 -16.27 -40.37 7.04
C PHE A 22 -17.69 -40.75 7.44
N GLU A 23 -17.93 -40.98 8.74
CA GLU A 23 -19.30 -41.12 9.23
C GLU A 23 -20.05 -39.81 8.93
N ASN A 24 -21.02 -39.84 8.02
CA ASN A 24 -21.95 -38.73 7.72
C ASN A 24 -22.91 -38.48 8.91
N ARG A 25 -22.37 -38.31 10.12
CA ARG A 25 -23.13 -38.06 11.34
C ARG A 25 -23.00 -36.62 11.82
N ILE A 26 -22.00 -35.88 11.34
CA ILE A 26 -21.74 -34.50 11.74
C ILE A 26 -22.16 -33.59 10.58
N GLU A 27 -23.18 -32.77 10.81
CA GLU A 27 -23.56 -31.73 9.85
C GLU A 27 -22.44 -30.69 9.78
N VAL A 28 -22.17 -30.13 8.59
CA VAL A 28 -21.05 -29.19 8.35
C VAL A 28 -21.05 -27.97 9.31
N ALA A 29 -22.20 -27.66 9.92
CA ALA A 29 -22.33 -26.57 10.88
C ALA A 29 -21.96 -26.94 12.33
N ASP A 30 -21.94 -28.23 12.67
CA ASP A 30 -21.61 -28.75 14.00
C ASP A 30 -20.14 -29.19 14.11
N VAL A 31 -19.36 -29.03 13.03
CA VAL A 31 -17.94 -29.37 12.98
C VAL A 31 -17.15 -28.36 13.81
N ASP A 32 -16.64 -28.80 14.96
CA ASP A 32 -15.69 -28.04 15.74
C ASP A 32 -14.37 -27.99 14.98
N LEU A 33 -14.09 -26.84 14.37
CA LEU A 33 -12.91 -26.58 13.54
C LEU A 33 -11.57 -26.74 14.27
N VAL A 34 -11.55 -27.06 15.57
CA VAL A 34 -10.31 -27.39 16.32
C VAL A 34 -10.26 -28.86 16.74
N LYS A 35 -11.41 -29.51 16.95
CA LYS A 35 -11.49 -30.89 17.46
C LYS A 35 -11.84 -31.93 16.40
N ASP A 36 -12.63 -31.56 15.40
CA ASP A 36 -13.17 -32.46 14.39
C ASP A 36 -12.37 -32.42 13.07
N VAL A 37 -11.62 -31.33 12.84
CA VAL A 37 -10.69 -31.16 11.70
C VAL A 37 -9.26 -31.41 12.18
N ASP A 38 -9.04 -32.56 12.82
CA ASP A 38 -7.77 -32.94 13.43
C ASP A 38 -6.76 -33.52 12.41
N GLU A 39 -5.56 -33.87 12.87
CA GLU A 39 -4.53 -34.49 12.01
C GLU A 39 -5.05 -35.80 11.36
N ALA A 40 -5.92 -36.55 12.05
CA ALA A 40 -6.52 -37.77 11.53
C ALA A 40 -7.46 -37.51 10.35
N PHE A 41 -8.23 -36.41 10.37
CA PHE A 41 -9.05 -35.97 9.23
C PHE A 41 -8.20 -35.64 7.99
N PHE A 42 -7.09 -34.92 8.18
CA PHE A 42 -6.19 -34.59 7.07
C PHE A 42 -5.48 -35.83 6.53
N ASP A 43 -5.03 -36.75 7.38
CA ASP A 43 -4.41 -38.01 6.97
C ASP A 43 -5.38 -38.90 6.17
N ALA A 44 -6.64 -39.00 6.60
CA ALA A 44 -7.69 -39.70 5.85
C ALA A 44 -7.98 -39.03 4.50
N SER A 45 -7.97 -37.70 4.45
CA SER A 45 -8.18 -36.92 3.23
C SER A 45 -7.02 -37.08 2.23
N TYR A 46 -5.77 -37.09 2.70
CA TYR A 46 -4.59 -37.38 1.88
C TYR A 46 -4.55 -38.83 1.39
N GLY A 47 -4.99 -39.78 2.21
CA GLY A 47 -5.18 -41.18 1.80
C GLY A 47 -6.19 -41.33 0.66
N LEU A 48 -7.30 -40.59 0.71
CA LEU A 48 -8.33 -40.59 -0.34
C LEU A 48 -7.82 -39.95 -1.64
N ILE A 49 -7.04 -38.86 -1.53
CA ILE A 49 -6.34 -38.24 -2.68
C ILE A 49 -5.36 -39.21 -3.32
N HIS A 50 -4.60 -39.98 -2.53
CA HIS A 50 -3.64 -40.95 -3.07
C HIS A 50 -4.33 -42.08 -3.86
N GLN A 51 -5.49 -42.55 -3.40
CA GLN A 51 -6.31 -43.52 -4.14
C GLN A 51 -6.88 -42.93 -5.44
N LEU A 52 -7.37 -41.68 -5.40
CA LEU A 52 -7.92 -40.99 -6.59
C LEU A 52 -6.85 -40.67 -7.64
N SER A 53 -5.58 -40.52 -7.23
CA SER A 53 -4.43 -40.31 -8.12
C SER A 53 -4.27 -41.40 -9.18
N THR A 54 -4.71 -42.62 -8.88
CA THR A 54 -4.62 -43.77 -9.79
C THR A 54 -5.73 -43.78 -10.85
N ARG A 55 -6.84 -43.05 -10.62
CA ARG A 55 -8.00 -42.98 -11.52
C ARG A 55 -8.03 -41.71 -12.36
N ASP A 56 -7.78 -40.54 -11.75
CA ASP A 56 -7.84 -39.25 -12.45
C ASP A 56 -6.82 -38.23 -11.89
N PRO A 57 -5.66 -38.05 -12.53
CA PRO A 57 -4.59 -37.17 -12.04
C PRO A 57 -4.99 -35.69 -11.95
N PHE A 58 -5.85 -35.23 -12.86
CA PHE A 58 -6.26 -33.82 -12.94
C PHE A 58 -7.19 -33.40 -11.79
N VAL A 59 -8.18 -34.24 -11.47
CA VAL A 59 -9.11 -34.00 -10.35
C VAL A 59 -8.35 -34.12 -9.03
N THR A 60 -7.46 -35.10 -8.93
CA THR A 60 -6.59 -35.32 -7.77
C THR A 60 -5.72 -34.11 -7.46
N GLY A 61 -5.11 -33.49 -8.48
CA GLY A 61 -4.31 -32.27 -8.30
C GLY A 61 -5.12 -31.11 -7.70
N LYS A 62 -6.38 -30.92 -8.14
CA LYS A 62 -7.26 -29.89 -7.58
C LYS A 62 -7.70 -30.21 -6.15
N MET A 63 -8.07 -31.46 -5.89
CA MET A 63 -8.51 -31.90 -4.56
C MET A 63 -7.38 -31.80 -3.53
N LYS A 64 -6.16 -32.16 -3.93
CA LYS A 64 -4.95 -31.96 -3.12
C LYS A 64 -4.70 -30.50 -2.81
N LEU A 65 -4.83 -29.61 -3.79
CA LEU A 65 -4.69 -28.17 -3.57
C LEU A 65 -5.69 -27.64 -2.53
N PHE A 66 -6.94 -28.09 -2.58
CA PHE A 66 -7.96 -27.70 -1.61
C PHE A 66 -7.67 -28.23 -0.20
N VAL A 67 -7.24 -29.49 -0.08
CA VAL A 67 -6.87 -30.08 1.22
C VAL A 67 -5.62 -29.40 1.79
N ASP A 68 -4.61 -29.10 0.97
CA ASP A 68 -3.41 -28.36 1.39
C ASP A 68 -3.74 -26.93 1.85
N LEU A 69 -4.67 -26.25 1.17
CA LEU A 69 -5.12 -24.92 1.55
C LEU A 69 -5.91 -24.95 2.87
N LEU A 70 -6.79 -25.94 3.04
CA LEU A 70 -7.54 -26.19 4.26
C LEU A 70 -6.61 -26.49 5.44
N ALA A 71 -5.59 -27.34 5.26
CA ALA A 71 -4.62 -27.67 6.29
C ALA A 71 -3.84 -26.45 6.79
N ARG A 72 -3.40 -25.58 5.87
CA ARG A 72 -2.72 -24.32 6.23
C ARG A 72 -3.64 -23.34 6.97
N MET A 73 -4.87 -23.18 6.49
CA MET A 73 -5.85 -22.32 7.15
C MET A 73 -6.24 -22.82 8.53
N HIS A 74 -6.45 -24.13 8.66
CA HIS A 74 -6.73 -24.78 9.94
C HIS A 74 -5.58 -24.60 10.93
N SER A 75 -4.33 -24.84 10.50
CA SER A 75 -3.15 -24.62 11.35
C SER A 75 -3.04 -23.17 11.87
N HIS A 76 -3.30 -22.19 11.01
CA HIS A 76 -3.33 -20.77 11.42
C HIS A 76 -4.46 -20.49 12.41
N TYR A 77 -5.66 -21.01 12.13
CA TYR A 77 -6.83 -20.85 12.99
C TYR A 77 -6.62 -21.46 14.38
N VAL A 78 -6.04 -22.66 14.48
CA VAL A 78 -5.73 -23.32 15.75
C VAL A 78 -4.70 -22.54 16.58
N VAL A 79 -3.68 -21.97 15.93
CA VAL A 79 -2.69 -21.10 16.59
C VAL A 79 -3.36 -19.82 17.12
N GLU A 80 -4.24 -19.20 16.35
CA GLU A 80 -4.97 -18.00 16.81
C GLU A 80 -5.96 -18.34 17.93
N ALA A 81 -6.70 -19.45 17.83
CA ALA A 81 -7.65 -19.89 18.83
C ALA A 81 -6.98 -20.21 20.18
N SER A 82 -5.80 -20.85 20.15
CA SER A 82 -5.00 -21.13 21.35
C SER A 82 -4.43 -19.86 21.97
N ALA A 83 -3.90 -18.93 21.17
CA ALA A 83 -3.45 -17.62 21.65
C ALA A 83 -4.59 -16.82 22.31
N HIS A 84 -5.80 -16.84 21.73
CA HIS A 84 -6.97 -16.23 22.33
C HIS A 84 -7.40 -16.88 23.65
N ALA A 85 -7.27 -18.19 23.80
CA ALA A 85 -7.54 -18.89 25.06
C ALA A 85 -6.54 -18.49 26.16
N GLU A 86 -5.25 -18.34 25.81
CA GLU A 86 -4.23 -17.86 26.76
C GLU A 86 -4.46 -16.40 27.20
N ILE A 87 -4.86 -15.53 26.28
CA ILE A 87 -5.19 -14.13 26.60
C ILE A 87 -6.41 -14.09 27.52
N ARG A 88 -7.44 -14.91 27.28
CA ARG A 88 -8.61 -14.99 28.17
C ARG A 88 -8.23 -15.40 29.60
N LYS A 89 -7.37 -16.40 29.76
CA LYS A 89 -6.85 -16.78 31.09
C LYS A 89 -6.07 -15.63 31.76
N LYS A 90 -5.28 -14.87 31.00
CA LYS A 90 -4.57 -13.69 31.53
C LYS A 90 -5.54 -12.61 32.01
N VAL A 91 -6.62 -12.37 31.27
CA VAL A 91 -7.69 -11.43 31.65
C VAL A 91 -8.37 -11.91 32.93
N GLU A 92 -8.78 -13.18 33.01
CA GLU A 92 -9.40 -13.74 34.23
C GLU A 92 -8.50 -13.59 35.46
N THR A 93 -7.20 -13.90 35.33
CA THR A 93 -6.25 -13.70 36.45
C THR A 93 -6.01 -12.23 36.81
N ALA A 94 -6.17 -11.31 35.86
CA ALA A 94 -6.07 -9.87 36.12
C ALA A 94 -7.32 -9.39 36.87
N ASP A 95 -8.50 -9.86 36.47
CA ASP A 95 -9.77 -9.55 37.13
C ASP A 95 -9.79 -10.08 38.58
N GLU A 96 -9.27 -11.28 38.82
CA GLU A 96 -9.10 -11.83 40.18
C GLU A 96 -8.18 -10.96 41.05
N LYS A 97 -7.08 -10.46 40.48
CA LYS A 97 -6.15 -9.55 41.18
C LYS A 97 -6.79 -8.20 41.49
N ILE A 98 -7.58 -7.65 40.56
CA ILE A 98 -8.33 -6.41 40.78
C ILE A 98 -9.38 -6.63 41.87
N ALA A 99 -10.12 -7.75 41.85
CA ALA A 99 -11.10 -8.08 42.87
C ALA A 99 -10.46 -8.23 44.27
N LEU A 100 -9.27 -8.84 44.35
CA LEU A 100 -8.49 -8.90 45.60
C LEU A 100 -8.02 -7.52 46.05
N ALA A 101 -7.52 -6.69 45.15
CA ALA A 101 -7.10 -5.32 45.46
C ALA A 101 -8.26 -4.48 46.01
N LEU A 102 -9.45 -4.57 45.38
CA LEU A 102 -10.65 -3.89 45.82
C LEU A 102 -11.14 -4.36 47.20
N LYS A 103 -11.03 -5.66 47.49
CA LYS A 103 -11.33 -6.17 48.84
C LYS A 103 -10.34 -5.65 49.87
N THR A 104 -9.05 -5.59 49.55
CA THR A 104 -8.04 -5.06 50.46
C THR A 104 -8.22 -3.57 50.73
N THR A 105 -8.60 -2.77 49.73
CA THR A 105 -8.90 -1.34 49.93
C THR A 105 -10.16 -1.13 50.75
N ALA A 106 -11.21 -1.93 50.53
CA ALA A 106 -12.41 -1.88 51.36
C ALA A 106 -12.11 -2.21 52.84
N THR A 107 -11.23 -3.18 53.10
CA THR A 107 -10.81 -3.49 54.48
C THR A 107 -9.93 -2.38 55.08
N SER A 108 -9.07 -1.72 54.30
CA SER A 108 -8.27 -0.60 54.81
C SER A 108 -9.13 0.63 55.09
N ASP A 109 -10.16 0.88 54.29
CA ASP A 109 -11.09 1.99 54.52
C ASP A 109 -11.89 1.78 55.81
N ALA A 110 -12.37 0.56 56.06
CA ALA A 110 -13.04 0.21 57.32
C ALA A 110 -12.11 0.37 58.54
N VAL A 111 -10.83 -0.02 58.43
CA VAL A 111 -9.83 0.19 59.50
C VAL A 111 -9.56 1.69 59.69
N MET A 112 -9.49 2.48 58.63
CA MET A 112 -9.29 3.93 58.69
C MET A 112 -10.49 4.64 59.33
N GLU A 113 -11.72 4.20 59.08
CA GLU A 113 -12.92 4.69 59.77
C GLU A 113 -12.87 4.37 61.27
N HIS A 114 -12.55 3.13 61.64
CA HIS A 114 -12.39 2.75 63.04
C HIS A 114 -11.28 3.55 63.75
N LEU A 115 -10.17 3.85 63.07
CA LEU A 115 -9.12 4.69 63.61
C LEU A 115 -9.58 6.16 63.79
N ARG A 116 -10.38 6.69 62.85
CA ARG A 116 -10.97 8.03 62.98
C ARG A 116 -11.96 8.11 64.15
N GLU A 117 -12.77 7.08 64.35
CA GLU A 117 -13.70 7.00 65.49
C GLU A 117 -12.94 6.93 66.82
N SER A 118 -11.90 6.09 66.91
CA SER A 118 -11.06 6.01 68.11
C SER A 118 -10.32 7.33 68.41
N LEU A 119 -9.87 8.06 67.38
CA LEU A 119 -9.31 9.41 67.53
C LEU A 119 -10.36 10.41 68.03
N ALA A 120 -11.58 10.38 67.48
CA ALA A 120 -12.67 11.25 67.93
C ALA A 120 -13.05 10.97 69.40
N GLU A 121 -13.03 9.70 69.84
CA GLU A 121 -13.23 9.33 71.23
C GLU A 121 -12.09 9.81 72.13
N ALA A 122 -10.84 9.63 71.73
CA ALA A 122 -9.68 10.14 72.45
C ALA A 122 -9.76 11.66 72.64
N TRP A 123 -10.15 12.41 71.61
CA TRP A 123 -10.35 13.86 71.68
C TRP A 123 -11.48 14.24 72.65
N ARG A 124 -12.63 13.55 72.61
CA ARG A 124 -13.73 13.79 73.58
C ARG A 124 -13.29 13.51 75.01
N THR A 125 -12.46 12.48 75.24
CA THR A 125 -11.95 12.19 76.58
C THR A 125 -10.93 13.23 77.06
N ALA A 126 -10.08 13.74 76.17
CA ALA A 126 -9.14 14.82 76.48
C ALA A 126 -9.86 16.13 76.82
N ASP A 127 -10.90 16.50 76.05
CA ASP A 127 -11.73 17.67 76.34
C ASP A 127 -12.47 17.53 77.68
N ALA A 128 -12.97 16.33 78.00
CA ALA A 128 -13.61 16.04 79.29
C ALA A 128 -12.63 16.14 80.47
N VAL A 129 -11.37 15.75 80.28
CA VAL A 129 -10.30 15.90 81.29
C VAL A 129 -9.94 17.39 81.46
N HIS A 130 -9.78 18.14 80.37
CA HIS A 130 -9.53 19.59 80.44
C HIS A 130 -10.68 20.35 81.11
N LEU A 131 -11.93 19.96 80.87
CA LEU A 131 -13.10 20.52 81.57
C LEU A 131 -13.11 20.18 83.07
N ARG A 132 -12.70 18.96 83.45
CA ARG A 132 -12.55 18.58 84.87
C ARG A 132 -11.43 19.38 85.54
N GLU A 133 -10.30 19.55 84.86
CA GLU A 133 -9.15 20.31 85.35
C GLU A 133 -9.47 21.80 85.52
N ALA A 134 -10.13 22.43 84.55
CA ALA A 134 -10.60 23.81 84.65
C ALA A 134 -11.59 24.01 85.81
N ARG A 135 -12.45 23.00 86.08
CA ARG A 135 -13.38 23.02 87.22
C ARG A 135 -12.67 22.90 88.56
N LEU A 136 -11.65 22.03 88.64
CA LEU A 136 -10.82 21.87 89.84
C LEU A 136 -9.97 23.12 90.10
N GLN A 137 -9.42 23.74 89.06
CA GLN A 137 -8.71 25.03 89.18
C GLN A 137 -9.64 26.16 89.66
N GLY A 138 -10.89 26.19 89.21
CA GLY A 138 -11.91 27.13 89.72
C GLY A 138 -12.32 26.88 91.18
N GLN A 139 -12.34 25.63 91.63
CA GLN A 139 -12.59 25.28 93.03
C GLN A 139 -11.40 25.63 93.94
N LEU A 140 -10.17 25.43 93.46
CA LEU A 140 -8.94 25.83 94.18
C LEU A 140 -8.80 27.35 94.30
N TYR A 141 -9.20 28.11 93.28
CA TYR A 141 -9.25 29.58 93.34
C TYR A 141 -10.23 30.10 94.41
N ASN A 142 -11.35 29.41 94.60
CA ASN A 142 -12.35 29.78 95.62
C ASN A 142 -11.94 29.40 97.05
N ILE A 143 -11.17 28.32 97.23
CA ILE A 143 -10.64 27.91 98.54
C ILE A 143 -9.49 28.85 98.95
N ALA A 144 -8.63 29.27 98.02
CA ALA A 144 -7.56 30.22 98.29
C ALA A 144 -8.07 31.62 98.73
N HIS A 145 -9.21 32.07 98.22
CA HIS A 145 -9.83 33.35 98.62
C HIS A 145 -10.59 33.30 99.96
N GLN A 146 -10.86 32.12 100.51
CA GLN A 146 -11.56 31.97 101.80
C GLN A 146 -10.61 31.92 103.01
N GLU A 147 -9.29 31.79 102.80
CA GLU A 147 -8.30 31.71 103.89
C GLU A 147 -7.63 33.06 104.25
N GLU A 148 -7.90 34.16 103.52
CA GLU A 148 -7.28 35.48 103.80
C GLU A 148 -8.02 36.37 104.82
N ASN A 149 -9.28 36.06 105.16
CA ASN A 149 -10.04 36.80 106.16
C ASN A 149 -10.29 35.93 107.39
N HIS A 150 -9.41 36.03 108.39
CA HIS A 150 -9.70 36.01 109.85
C HIS A 150 -8.42 35.62 110.64
N LYS A 151 -7.66 36.64 111.10
CA LYS A 151 -6.62 36.48 112.13
C LYS A 151 -6.89 37.38 113.34
N LYS A 152 -7.22 36.72 114.48
CA LYS A 152 -6.95 37.07 115.91
C LYS A 152 -7.71 38.27 116.54
N PRO A 153 -7.73 38.47 117.90
CA PRO A 153 -7.19 37.67 119.04
C PRO A 153 -8.13 37.56 120.30
N VAL A 154 -7.58 36.94 121.36
CA VAL A 154 -7.72 37.25 122.82
C VAL A 154 -8.47 36.25 123.72
N GLU A 155 -7.64 35.56 124.52
CA GLU A 155 -7.72 35.17 125.95
C GLU A 155 -9.01 35.38 126.75
N LEU A 156 -9.41 34.38 127.56
CA LEU A 156 -9.64 34.48 129.02
C LEU A 156 -10.10 33.14 129.63
N LEU A 157 -9.83 33.02 130.93
CA LEU A 157 -9.75 31.84 131.81
C LEU A 157 -11.08 31.14 132.18
N ASP A 158 -10.91 29.91 132.69
CA ASP A 158 -11.79 29.09 133.56
C ASP A 158 -13.13 28.56 133.01
N GLY A 159 -13.55 27.30 133.22
CA GLY A 159 -13.02 26.20 134.01
C GLY A 159 -14.17 25.28 134.46
N GLN A 160 -14.14 24.02 134.01
CA GLN A 160 -14.73 22.83 134.67
C GLN A 160 -16.15 22.28 134.34
N GLN A 161 -16.95 22.81 133.40
CA GLN A 161 -18.20 22.10 132.97
C GLN A 161 -18.31 21.79 131.47
N LYS A 162 -17.34 22.18 130.64
CA LYS A 162 -17.36 21.93 129.17
C LYS A 162 -16.50 20.75 128.71
N GLU A 163 -15.61 20.22 129.55
CA GLU A 163 -14.57 19.24 129.16
C GLU A 163 -15.15 17.89 128.69
N HIS A 164 -16.24 17.41 129.30
CA HIS A 164 -16.88 16.15 128.90
C HIS A 164 -17.63 16.23 127.57
N ARG A 165 -18.20 17.39 127.21
CA ARG A 165 -18.83 17.58 125.88
C ARG A 165 -17.78 17.73 124.78
N ILE A 166 -16.70 18.45 125.06
CA ILE A 166 -15.61 18.63 124.10
C ILE A 166 -14.91 17.29 123.84
N ARG A 167 -14.61 16.47 124.86
CA ARG A 167 -14.05 15.12 124.63
C ARG A 167 -14.93 14.23 123.75
N SER A 168 -16.25 14.20 123.98
CA SER A 168 -17.14 13.38 123.15
C SER A 168 -17.25 13.87 121.71
N ILE A 169 -17.12 15.18 121.46
CA ILE A 169 -17.11 15.75 120.10
C ILE A 169 -15.75 15.45 119.44
N VAL A 170 -14.65 15.63 120.17
CA VAL A 170 -13.28 15.36 119.70
C VAL A 170 -13.07 13.89 119.38
N TYR A 171 -13.61 12.94 120.15
CA TYR A 171 -13.50 11.51 119.79
C TYR A 171 -14.32 11.15 118.55
N ARG A 172 -15.51 11.74 118.36
CA ARG A 172 -16.30 11.53 117.14
C ARG A 172 -15.65 12.18 115.92
N GLU A 173 -15.02 13.33 116.08
CA GLU A 173 -14.25 13.97 115.02
C GLU A 173 -12.96 13.21 114.73
N ARG A 174 -12.25 12.69 115.74
CA ARG A 174 -11.11 11.80 115.56
C ARG A 174 -11.50 10.55 114.79
N ASP A 175 -12.61 9.91 115.15
CA ASP A 175 -13.05 8.67 114.50
C ASP A 175 -13.59 8.93 113.08
N ARG A 176 -14.26 10.08 112.84
CA ARG A 176 -14.59 10.55 111.47
C ARG A 176 -13.36 10.84 110.64
N LEU A 177 -12.40 11.60 111.18
CA LEU A 177 -11.15 11.92 110.50
C LEU A 177 -10.30 10.67 110.25
N ALA A 178 -10.32 9.69 111.15
CA ALA A 178 -9.66 8.40 110.95
C ALA A 178 -10.33 7.58 109.83
N ALA A 179 -11.66 7.60 109.74
CA ALA A 179 -12.40 6.97 108.63
C ALA A 179 -12.14 7.69 107.30
N GLU A 180 -12.14 9.03 107.30
CA GLU A 180 -11.79 9.83 106.12
C GLU A 180 -10.33 9.60 105.69
N LEU A 181 -9.39 9.52 106.63
CA LEU A 181 -7.99 9.18 106.34
C LEU A 181 -7.85 7.77 105.77
N ALA A 182 -8.60 6.79 106.27
CA ALA A 182 -8.62 5.44 105.71
C ALA A 182 -9.21 5.41 104.29
N ASP A 183 -10.24 6.21 104.02
CA ASP A 183 -10.81 6.36 102.68
C ASP A 183 -9.87 7.11 101.73
N TYR A 184 -9.14 8.13 102.21
CA TYR A 184 -8.10 8.80 101.45
C TYR A 184 -6.92 7.87 101.17
N GLN A 185 -6.51 7.03 102.12
CA GLN A 185 -5.48 6.01 101.90
C GLN A 185 -5.91 5.01 100.83
N LYS A 186 -7.13 4.48 100.87
CA LYS A 186 -7.68 3.60 99.83
C LYS A 186 -7.75 4.27 98.46
N ARG A 187 -8.17 5.54 98.39
CA ARG A 187 -8.17 6.31 97.13
C ARG A 187 -6.76 6.53 96.59
N LEU A 188 -5.79 6.72 97.47
CA LEU A 188 -4.39 6.92 97.09
C LEU A 188 -3.76 5.60 96.60
N GLU A 189 -4.10 4.46 97.21
CA GLU A 189 -3.74 3.13 96.73
C GLU A 189 -4.36 2.82 95.35
N LEU A 190 -5.67 3.05 95.17
CA LEU A 190 -6.32 2.90 93.86
C LEU A 190 -5.72 3.82 92.80
N ASN A 191 -5.38 5.07 93.13
CA ASN A 191 -4.70 5.96 92.20
C ASN A 191 -3.29 5.48 91.86
N ARG A 192 -2.56 4.85 92.81
CA ARG A 192 -1.24 4.26 92.53
C ARG A 192 -1.35 3.06 91.60
N GLU A 193 -2.31 2.16 91.83
CA GLU A 193 -2.57 1.02 90.94
C GLU A 193 -2.98 1.50 89.54
N TYR A 194 -3.83 2.53 89.46
CA TYR A 194 -4.21 3.14 88.19
C TYR A 194 -3.02 3.77 87.46
N SER A 195 -2.19 4.55 88.15
CA SER A 195 -0.97 5.13 87.56
C SER A 195 0.00 4.05 87.08
N GLN A 196 0.21 2.98 87.85
CA GLN A 196 1.06 1.84 87.43
C GLN A 196 0.49 1.16 86.19
N SER A 197 -0.83 0.97 86.11
CA SER A 197 -1.47 0.39 84.91
C SER A 197 -1.31 1.27 83.68
N LEU A 198 -1.39 2.60 83.84
CA LEU A 198 -1.14 3.56 82.76
C LEU A 198 0.32 3.56 82.32
N GLU A 199 1.28 3.49 83.25
CA GLU A 199 2.70 3.39 82.92
C GLU A 199 3.02 2.13 82.11
N ILE A 200 2.41 0.99 82.46
CA ILE A 200 2.54 -0.25 81.69
C ILE A 200 1.96 -0.07 80.28
N ILE A 201 0.76 0.52 80.15
CA ILE A 201 0.12 0.77 78.85
C ILE A 201 0.98 1.72 78.00
N ILE A 202 1.49 2.80 78.58
CA ILE A 202 2.38 3.76 77.92
C ILE A 202 3.64 3.05 77.43
N GLY A 203 4.28 2.22 78.27
CA GLY A 203 5.45 1.44 77.88
C GLY A 203 5.17 0.49 76.70
N THR A 204 4.01 -0.19 76.69
CA THR A 204 3.64 -1.03 75.54
C THR A 204 3.42 -0.20 74.27
N HIS A 205 2.84 1.00 74.39
CA HIS A 205 2.67 1.90 73.25
C HIS A 205 4.01 2.42 72.72
N GLU A 206 4.94 2.79 73.59
CA GLU A 206 6.30 3.18 73.21
C GLU A 206 7.02 2.06 72.44
N GLU A 207 6.91 0.81 72.90
CA GLU A 207 7.45 -0.34 72.18
C GLU A 207 6.80 -0.53 70.80
N THR A 208 5.48 -0.37 70.69
CA THR A 208 4.79 -0.48 69.40
C THR A 208 5.18 0.64 68.44
N ILE A 209 5.32 1.87 68.95
CA ILE A 209 5.80 3.02 68.18
C ILE A 209 7.22 2.76 67.68
N MET A 210 8.10 2.22 68.53
CA MET A 210 9.47 1.89 68.13
C MET A 210 9.52 0.80 67.05
N LYS A 211 8.65 -0.22 67.14
CA LYS A 211 8.52 -1.26 66.10
C LYS A 211 8.02 -0.67 64.76
N LEU A 212 7.01 0.19 64.80
CA LEU A 212 6.50 0.87 63.60
C LEU A 212 7.54 1.81 62.98
N GLN A 213 8.28 2.56 63.80
CA GLN A 213 9.39 3.41 63.33
C GLN A 213 10.47 2.59 62.63
N ASN A 214 10.81 1.40 63.14
CA ASN A 214 11.76 0.51 62.47
C ASN A 214 11.22 -0.06 61.15
N GLN A 215 9.94 -0.41 61.09
CA GLN A 215 9.30 -0.83 59.83
C GLN A 215 9.30 0.30 58.79
N ILE A 216 9.02 1.54 59.19
CA ILE A 216 9.08 2.71 58.31
C ILE A 216 10.50 2.88 57.75
N LYS A 217 11.54 2.82 58.59
CA LYS A 217 12.94 2.90 58.15
C LYS A 217 13.30 1.79 57.14
N MET A 218 12.83 0.57 57.35
CA MET A 218 13.03 -0.53 56.41
C MET A 218 12.36 -0.25 55.07
N VAL A 219 11.09 0.14 55.07
CA VAL A 219 10.33 0.49 53.84
C VAL A 219 10.98 1.68 53.12
N GLU A 220 11.47 2.68 53.85
CA GLU A 220 12.22 3.79 53.28
C GLU A 220 13.50 3.31 52.59
N SER A 221 14.27 2.42 53.21
CA SER A 221 15.47 1.85 52.60
C SER A 221 15.17 1.06 51.32
N GLU A 222 14.09 0.28 51.31
CA GLU A 222 13.63 -0.47 50.14
C GLU A 222 13.18 0.47 49.02
N LYS A 223 12.44 1.53 49.35
CA LYS A 223 12.05 2.58 48.40
C LYS A 223 13.27 3.25 47.77
N HIS A 224 14.33 3.53 48.53
CA HIS A 224 15.56 4.11 47.99
C HIS A 224 16.27 3.13 47.05
N ASN A 225 16.32 1.84 47.41
CA ASN A 225 16.90 0.79 46.56
C ASN A 225 16.10 0.61 45.26
N LEU A 226 14.76 0.63 45.32
CA LEU A 226 13.90 0.57 44.14
C LEU A 226 14.07 1.79 43.24
N LYS A 227 14.14 3.01 43.81
CA LYS A 227 14.43 4.23 43.06
C LYS A 227 15.78 4.17 42.33
N ARG A 228 16.83 3.67 43.00
CA ARG A 228 18.16 3.49 42.36
C ARG A 228 18.11 2.47 41.22
N LYS A 229 17.42 1.34 41.41
CA LYS A 229 17.21 0.35 40.35
C LYS A 229 16.44 0.93 39.17
N GLN A 230 15.40 1.73 39.45
CA GLN A 230 14.60 2.40 38.41
C GLN A 230 15.44 3.43 37.64
N GLN A 231 16.27 4.22 38.32
CA GLN A 231 17.18 5.16 37.69
C GLN A 231 18.19 4.45 36.78
N ALA A 232 18.87 3.40 37.28
CA ALA A 232 19.80 2.62 36.48
C ALA A 232 19.14 1.96 35.25
N LEU A 233 17.89 1.50 35.40
CA LEU A 233 17.12 0.95 34.28
C LEU A 233 16.80 2.03 33.24
N ASN A 234 16.40 3.23 33.69
CA ASN A 234 16.15 4.37 32.81
C ASN A 234 17.41 4.80 32.06
N ASP A 235 18.55 4.91 32.75
CA ASP A 235 19.84 5.25 32.12
C ASP A 235 20.19 4.22 31.02
N SER A 236 19.97 2.92 31.28
CA SER A 236 20.18 1.86 30.28
C SER A 236 19.24 1.94 29.08
N PHE A 237 18.04 2.49 29.25
CA PHE A 237 17.09 2.73 28.15
C PHE A 237 17.48 3.97 27.36
N GLU A 238 17.93 5.03 28.02
CA GLU A 238 18.44 6.24 27.36
C GLU A 238 19.68 5.95 26.53
N GLU A 239 20.61 5.12 27.03
CA GLU A 239 21.77 4.68 26.25
C GLU A 239 21.37 3.86 25.02
N ARG A 240 20.40 2.94 25.17
CA ARG A 240 19.87 2.16 24.03
C ARG A 240 19.18 3.06 23.00
N LEU A 241 18.43 4.06 23.43
CA LEU A 241 17.80 5.04 22.53
C LEU A 241 18.86 5.82 21.76
N LYS A 242 19.92 6.31 22.42
CA LYS A 242 21.03 7.02 21.76
C LYS A 242 21.76 6.14 20.73
N VAL A 243 21.92 4.85 21.00
CA VAL A 243 22.50 3.90 20.04
C VAL A 243 21.58 3.73 18.82
N GLN A 244 20.27 3.54 19.05
CA GLN A 244 19.30 3.43 17.96
C GLN A 244 19.20 4.71 17.12
N GLU A 245 19.26 5.89 17.74
CA GLU A 245 19.30 7.17 17.03
C GLU A 245 20.52 7.28 16.12
N LYS A 246 21.70 6.84 16.59
CA LYS A 246 22.92 6.77 15.76
C LYS A 246 22.77 5.79 14.59
N GLU A 247 22.22 4.59 14.84
CA GLU A 247 21.97 3.60 13.78
C GLU A 247 21.00 4.12 12.72
N ILE A 248 19.95 4.86 13.13
CA ILE A 248 19.01 5.51 12.21
C ILE A 248 19.72 6.58 11.38
N LEU A 249 20.56 7.43 11.99
CA LEU A 249 21.32 8.46 11.27
C LEU A 249 22.32 7.85 10.27
N GLU A 250 23.00 6.77 10.65
CA GLU A 250 23.87 6.01 9.74
C GLU A 250 23.05 5.39 8.60
N GLY A 251 21.89 4.81 8.91
CA GLY A 251 20.96 4.25 7.92
C GLY A 251 20.47 5.31 6.92
N GLN A 252 20.13 6.51 7.39
CA GLN A 252 19.74 7.65 6.55
C GLN A 252 20.89 8.09 5.63
N SER A 253 22.12 8.16 6.16
CA SER A 253 23.31 8.51 5.38
C SER A 253 23.59 7.47 4.28
N ARG A 254 23.42 6.18 4.58
CA ARG A 254 23.53 5.09 3.59
C ARG A 254 22.43 5.18 2.52
N LEU A 255 21.19 5.52 2.91
CA LEU A 255 20.08 5.75 1.98
C LEU A 255 20.35 6.89 1.01
N LEU A 256 20.88 8.02 1.49
CA LEU A 256 21.28 9.14 0.64
C LEU A 256 22.41 8.74 -0.33
N GLY A 257 23.40 7.97 0.15
CA GLY A 257 24.45 7.41 -0.70
C GLY A 257 23.89 6.50 -1.80
N LEU A 258 22.97 5.59 -1.46
CA LEU A 258 22.30 4.71 -2.43
C LEU A 258 21.47 5.49 -3.45
N GLN A 259 20.76 6.54 -3.03
CA GLN A 259 20.02 7.40 -3.96
C GLN A 259 20.95 8.13 -4.94
N HIS A 260 22.14 8.54 -4.49
CA HIS A 260 23.14 9.15 -5.36
C HIS A 260 23.65 8.16 -6.41
N VAL A 261 24.04 6.96 -5.98
CA VAL A 261 24.47 5.88 -6.88
C VAL A 261 23.35 5.47 -7.85
N GLN A 262 22.10 5.46 -7.41
CA GLN A 262 20.95 5.17 -8.27
C GLN A 262 20.77 6.24 -9.36
N LYS A 263 20.95 7.53 -9.02
CA LYS A 263 20.92 8.62 -10.02
C LYS A 263 22.08 8.50 -11.00
N GLU A 264 23.29 8.22 -10.53
CA GLU A 264 24.45 7.99 -11.40
C GLU A 264 24.21 6.81 -12.35
N LEU A 265 23.70 5.69 -11.83
CA LEU A 265 23.34 4.53 -12.64
C LEU A 265 22.29 4.88 -13.71
N GLN A 266 21.26 5.66 -13.37
CA GLN A 266 20.26 6.13 -14.33
C GLN A 266 20.89 7.00 -15.43
N THR A 267 21.81 7.91 -15.08
CA THR A 267 22.52 8.72 -16.07
C THR A 267 23.41 7.87 -16.99
N CYS A 268 24.10 6.86 -16.44
CA CYS A 268 24.90 5.91 -17.20
C CYS A 268 24.04 5.06 -18.14
N LEU A 269 22.88 4.57 -17.67
CA LEU A 269 21.94 3.82 -18.51
C LEU A 269 21.41 4.68 -19.66
N ALA A 270 21.03 5.94 -19.40
CA ALA A 270 20.59 6.87 -20.44
C ALA A 270 21.70 7.19 -21.45
N ALA A 271 22.95 7.31 -21.01
CA ALA A 271 24.10 7.45 -21.91
C ALA A 271 24.30 6.19 -22.76
N ASN A 272 24.16 5.00 -22.17
CA ASN A 272 24.31 3.73 -22.87
C ASN A 272 23.20 3.53 -23.91
N GLU A 273 21.96 3.93 -23.63
CA GLU A 273 20.87 3.94 -24.61
C GLU A 273 21.16 4.88 -25.79
N LYS A 274 21.70 6.08 -25.52
CA LYS A 274 22.14 7.00 -26.59
C LYS A 274 23.25 6.37 -27.43
N HIS A 275 24.25 5.74 -26.82
CA HIS A 275 25.31 5.03 -27.55
C HIS A 275 24.75 3.87 -28.37
N LYS A 276 23.79 3.11 -27.84
CA LYS A 276 23.12 2.04 -28.57
C LYS A 276 22.37 2.58 -29.80
N GLN A 277 21.63 3.68 -29.66
CA GLN A 277 20.97 4.34 -30.79
C GLN A 277 21.96 4.81 -31.85
N VAL A 278 23.10 5.41 -31.43
CA VAL A 278 24.16 5.82 -32.37
C VAL A 278 24.76 4.62 -33.07
N ARG A 279 25.05 3.53 -32.34
CA ARG A 279 25.56 2.28 -32.90
C ARG A 279 24.60 1.67 -33.91
N ASP A 280 23.30 1.64 -33.61
CA ASP A 280 22.28 1.09 -34.50
C ASP A 280 22.11 1.98 -35.76
N ARG A 281 22.23 3.31 -35.64
CA ARG A 281 22.30 4.22 -36.80
C ARG A 281 23.53 3.95 -37.66
N LEU A 282 24.71 3.86 -37.06
CA LEU A 282 25.95 3.56 -37.78
C LEU A 282 25.92 2.16 -38.42
N ALA A 283 25.27 1.18 -37.80
CA ALA A 283 25.08 -0.16 -38.37
C ALA A 283 24.17 -0.09 -39.61
N ASN A 284 23.09 0.69 -39.57
CA ASN A 284 22.22 0.92 -40.71
C ASN A 284 22.95 1.66 -41.84
N GLU A 285 23.72 2.70 -41.51
CA GLU A 285 24.55 3.43 -42.47
C GLU A 285 25.59 2.50 -43.12
N ASN A 286 26.31 1.71 -42.32
CA ASN A 286 27.23 0.69 -42.84
C ASN A 286 26.52 -0.30 -43.75
N TYR A 287 25.35 -0.81 -43.38
CA TYR A 287 24.58 -1.71 -44.24
C TYR A 287 24.18 -1.04 -45.56
N THR A 288 23.76 0.22 -45.55
CA THR A 288 23.46 0.97 -46.77
C THR A 288 24.69 1.21 -47.63
N LEU A 289 25.84 1.51 -47.02
CA LEU A 289 27.11 1.69 -47.71
C LEU A 289 27.61 0.36 -48.30
N THR A 290 27.53 -0.75 -47.58
CA THR A 290 27.87 -2.08 -48.09
C THR A 290 26.98 -2.46 -49.28
N LYS A 291 25.67 -2.16 -49.21
CA LYS A 291 24.76 -2.40 -50.34
C LYS A 291 25.08 -1.51 -51.55
N ALA A 292 25.50 -0.26 -51.33
CA ALA A 292 25.94 0.64 -52.39
C ALA A 292 27.26 0.16 -53.01
N LEU A 293 28.23 -0.27 -52.19
CA LEU A 293 29.48 -0.86 -52.64
C LEU A 293 29.24 -2.11 -53.47
N HIS A 294 28.33 -3.00 -53.06
CA HIS A 294 28.01 -4.20 -53.84
C HIS A 294 27.40 -3.87 -55.20
N ARG A 295 26.53 -2.85 -55.28
CA ARG A 295 26.00 -2.36 -56.56
C ARG A 295 27.11 -1.79 -57.46
N LEU A 296 28.03 -1.02 -56.87
CA LEU A 296 29.19 -0.48 -57.60
C LEU A 296 30.14 -1.61 -58.05
N GLU A 297 30.32 -2.67 -57.26
CA GLU A 297 31.08 -3.85 -57.66
C GLU A 297 30.40 -4.62 -58.81
N GLU A 298 29.08 -4.78 -58.77
CA GLU A 298 28.30 -5.35 -59.87
C GLU A 298 28.43 -4.51 -61.15
N GLU A 299 28.31 -3.18 -61.04
CA GLU A 299 28.50 -2.25 -62.17
C GLU A 299 29.94 -2.30 -62.69
N ARG A 300 30.94 -2.33 -61.81
CA ARG A 300 32.35 -2.51 -62.18
C ARG A 300 32.55 -3.82 -62.94
N ASN A 301 31.97 -4.92 -62.47
CA ASN A 301 32.10 -6.22 -63.13
C ASN A 301 31.38 -6.24 -64.49
N ARG A 302 30.24 -5.56 -64.63
CA ARG A 302 29.57 -5.36 -65.94
C ARG A 302 30.47 -4.58 -66.89
N LEU A 303 31.06 -3.46 -66.45
CA LEU A 303 31.99 -2.65 -67.25
C LEU A 303 33.27 -3.41 -67.61
N ILE A 304 33.77 -4.29 -66.74
CA ILE A 304 34.91 -5.17 -67.05
C ILE A 304 34.53 -6.14 -68.17
N ASN A 305 33.36 -6.78 -68.08
CA ASN A 305 32.88 -7.68 -69.13
C ASN A 305 32.64 -6.95 -70.46
N ASP A 306 32.07 -5.75 -70.42
CA ASP A 306 31.85 -4.92 -71.62
C ASP A 306 33.19 -4.50 -72.25
N ASN A 307 34.19 -4.14 -71.43
CA ASN A 307 35.53 -3.85 -71.93
C ASN A 307 36.20 -5.08 -72.55
N GLN A 308 36.05 -6.27 -71.97
CA GLN A 308 36.56 -7.52 -72.56
C GLN A 308 35.89 -7.83 -73.90
N LEU A 309 34.57 -7.67 -74.00
CA LEU A 309 33.82 -7.80 -75.25
C LEU A 309 34.31 -6.79 -76.31
N LEU A 310 34.57 -5.54 -75.90
CA LEU A 310 35.13 -4.52 -76.78
C LEU A 310 36.56 -4.88 -77.20
N GLU A 311 37.43 -5.30 -76.28
CA GLU A 311 38.79 -5.77 -76.57
C GLU A 311 38.75 -6.91 -77.60
N ASP A 312 37.93 -7.94 -77.38
CA ASP A 312 37.72 -9.05 -78.32
C ASP A 312 37.27 -8.56 -79.71
N THR A 313 36.32 -7.61 -79.75
CA THR A 313 35.89 -7.03 -81.05
C THR A 313 36.99 -6.23 -81.71
N THR A 314 37.80 -5.48 -80.96
CA THR A 314 38.94 -4.75 -81.51
C THR A 314 40.03 -5.69 -82.00
N GLU A 315 40.25 -6.82 -81.35
CA GLU A 315 41.18 -7.85 -81.80
C GLU A 315 40.71 -8.52 -83.10
N ARG A 316 39.41 -8.84 -83.20
CA ARG A 316 38.81 -9.32 -84.45
C ARG A 316 38.96 -8.32 -85.59
N LEU A 317 38.65 -7.04 -85.34
CA LEU A 317 38.84 -5.98 -86.34
C LEU A 317 40.31 -5.77 -86.70
N ARG A 318 41.25 -5.94 -85.75
CA ARG A 318 42.70 -5.93 -86.04
C ARG A 318 43.09 -7.10 -86.92
N HIS A 319 42.58 -8.31 -86.67
CA HIS A 319 42.82 -9.49 -87.49
C HIS A 319 42.30 -9.29 -88.92
N GLU A 320 41.03 -8.87 -89.06
CA GLU A 320 40.43 -8.55 -90.37
C GLU A 320 41.22 -7.45 -91.10
N ARG A 321 41.68 -6.42 -90.39
CA ARG A 321 42.54 -5.39 -90.97
C ARG A 321 43.89 -5.94 -91.44
N THR A 322 44.53 -6.82 -90.67
CA THR A 322 45.79 -7.45 -91.09
C THR A 322 45.61 -8.37 -92.29
N GLU A 323 44.49 -9.07 -92.38
CA GLU A 323 44.13 -9.90 -93.54
C GLU A 323 43.89 -9.03 -94.79
N LEU A 324 43.13 -7.93 -94.66
CA LEU A 324 42.93 -6.97 -95.74
C LEU A 324 44.24 -6.32 -96.19
N GLU A 325 45.13 -5.96 -95.25
CA GLU A 325 46.47 -5.45 -95.58
C GLU A 325 47.33 -6.51 -96.29
N ALA A 326 47.23 -7.79 -95.91
CA ALA A 326 47.93 -8.88 -96.59
C ALA A 326 47.42 -9.09 -98.03
N ILE A 327 46.10 -9.05 -98.23
CA ILE A 327 45.45 -9.09 -99.55
C ILE A 327 45.89 -7.89 -100.40
N ASN A 328 45.93 -6.69 -99.82
CA ASN A 328 46.35 -5.49 -100.54
C ASN A 328 47.85 -5.55 -100.91
N ARG A 329 48.72 -6.05 -100.01
CA ARG A 329 50.15 -6.31 -100.32
C ARG A 329 50.34 -7.41 -101.37
N ALA A 330 49.45 -8.39 -101.46
CA ALA A 330 49.46 -9.38 -102.53
C ALA A 330 49.03 -8.76 -103.87
N GLY A 331 47.96 -7.96 -103.88
CA GLY A 331 47.52 -7.21 -105.05
C GLY A 331 48.58 -6.24 -105.60
N VAL A 332 49.30 -5.54 -104.72
CA VAL A 332 50.44 -4.67 -105.11
C VAL A 332 51.60 -5.49 -105.70
N ARG A 333 51.89 -6.67 -105.15
CA ARG A 333 52.93 -7.56 -105.70
C ARG A 333 52.57 -8.09 -107.09
N ASP A 334 51.31 -8.46 -107.31
CA ASP A 334 50.84 -8.92 -108.62
C ASP A 334 50.76 -7.80 -109.65
N ALA A 335 50.41 -6.58 -109.23
CA ALA A 335 50.49 -5.40 -110.08
C ALA A 335 51.94 -5.08 -110.49
N LYS A 336 52.91 -5.27 -109.58
CA LYS A 336 54.34 -5.07 -109.86
C LYS A 336 54.89 -6.11 -110.85
N LYS A 337 54.52 -7.39 -110.69
CA LYS A 337 54.88 -8.46 -111.66
C LYS A 337 54.35 -8.17 -113.07
N LYS A 338 53.09 -7.73 -113.18
CA LYS A 338 52.49 -7.33 -114.47
C LYS A 338 53.17 -6.10 -115.08
N ALA A 339 53.63 -5.16 -114.26
CA ALA A 339 54.42 -4.01 -114.72
C ALA A 339 55.82 -4.41 -115.21
N ASP A 340 56.49 -5.33 -114.51
CA ASP A 340 57.81 -5.86 -114.89
C ASP A 340 57.72 -6.68 -116.20
N GLU A 341 56.65 -7.46 -116.40
CA GLU A 341 56.36 -8.16 -117.66
C GLU A 341 56.14 -7.19 -118.83
N ALA A 342 55.43 -6.07 -118.62
CA ALA A 342 55.24 -5.03 -119.62
C ALA A 342 56.56 -4.32 -120.01
N VAL A 343 57.46 -4.11 -119.06
CA VAL A 343 58.81 -3.56 -119.31
C VAL A 343 59.69 -4.56 -120.06
N LEU A 344 59.60 -5.86 -119.74
CA LEU A 344 60.36 -6.92 -120.42
C LEU A 344 59.91 -7.09 -121.88
N LEU A 345 58.59 -7.03 -122.13
CA LEU A 345 58.01 -6.99 -123.48
C LEU A 345 58.46 -5.74 -124.25
N GLY A 346 58.47 -4.56 -123.62
CA GLY A 346 58.97 -3.32 -124.22
C GLY A 346 60.46 -3.37 -124.63
N ARG A 347 61.33 -4.00 -123.83
CA ARG A 347 62.75 -4.22 -124.17
C ARG A 347 62.93 -5.19 -125.33
N ARG A 348 62.08 -6.22 -125.44
CA ARG A 348 62.12 -7.22 -126.52
C ARG A 348 61.71 -6.63 -127.88
N PHE A 349 60.72 -5.74 -127.91
CA PHE A 349 60.33 -5.02 -129.14
C PHE A 349 61.43 -4.05 -129.63
N HIS A 350 62.17 -3.41 -128.73
CA HIS A 350 63.28 -2.52 -129.09
C HIS A 350 64.50 -3.26 -129.69
N GLN A 351 64.79 -4.48 -129.23
CA GLN A 351 65.88 -5.31 -129.75
C GLN A 351 65.60 -5.91 -131.14
N VAL A 352 64.33 -6.19 -131.45
CA VAL A 352 63.90 -6.66 -132.79
C VAL A 352 63.92 -5.54 -133.81
N ALA A 353 63.55 -4.30 -133.43
CA ALA A 353 63.62 -3.14 -134.31
C ALA A 353 65.07 -2.79 -134.74
N LYS A 354 66.04 -2.94 -133.83
CA LYS A 354 67.47 -2.67 -134.09
C LYS A 354 68.14 -3.74 -134.97
N LYS A 355 67.72 -5.00 -134.88
CA LYS A 355 68.21 -6.06 -135.78
C LYS A 355 67.63 -5.98 -137.20
N ASN A 356 66.47 -5.34 -137.37
CA ASN A 356 65.85 -5.11 -138.68
C ASN A 356 66.46 -3.92 -139.46
N SER A 357 67.12 -2.96 -138.80
CA SER A 357 67.88 -1.90 -139.47
C SER A 357 69.22 -2.41 -140.02
N ASP A 358 69.92 -3.24 -139.24
CA ASP A 358 71.29 -3.67 -139.56
C ASP A 358 71.34 -4.72 -140.69
N LEU A 359 70.25 -5.48 -140.89
CA LEU A 359 70.11 -6.44 -142.00
C LEU A 359 69.67 -5.78 -143.32
N ASN A 360 69.09 -4.57 -143.29
CA ASN A 360 68.67 -3.83 -144.49
C ASN A 360 69.82 -3.04 -145.14
N GLU A 361 70.86 -2.66 -144.39
CA GLU A 361 72.07 -2.00 -144.94
C GLU A 361 73.05 -3.00 -145.60
N GLN A 362 73.06 -4.27 -145.18
CA GLN A 362 73.95 -5.29 -145.72
C GLN A 362 73.47 -5.91 -147.07
N LEU A 363 72.18 -5.76 -147.40
CA LEU A 363 71.59 -6.27 -148.66
C LEU A 363 71.77 -5.34 -149.88
N LEU A 364 72.23 -4.10 -149.69
CA LEU A 364 72.40 -3.12 -150.78
C LEU A 364 73.81 -3.14 -151.42
N VAL A 365 74.83 -3.63 -150.70
CA VAL A 365 76.23 -3.60 -151.17
C VAL A 365 76.62 -4.86 -151.96
N LEU A 366 76.11 -6.05 -151.59
CA LEU A 366 76.43 -7.33 -152.26
C LEU A 366 75.61 -7.62 -153.52
N ARG A 367 74.64 -6.76 -153.88
CA ARG A 367 73.75 -6.93 -155.04
C ARG A 367 74.28 -6.27 -156.33
N ASN A 368 75.31 -5.41 -156.24
CA ASN A 368 75.87 -4.67 -157.37
C ASN A 368 77.14 -5.30 -157.99
N GLU A 369 77.74 -6.33 -157.38
CA GLU A 369 78.95 -6.97 -157.91
C GLU A 369 78.66 -8.26 -158.72
N LEU A 370 77.45 -8.82 -158.64
CA LEU A 370 77.10 -10.12 -159.25
C LEU A 370 76.45 -10.05 -160.65
N THR A 371 76.25 -8.87 -161.23
CA THR A 371 75.58 -8.69 -162.54
C THR A 371 76.52 -8.39 -163.72
N ALA A 372 77.85 -8.26 -163.50
CA ALA A 372 78.81 -7.84 -164.53
C ALA A 372 79.59 -8.97 -165.25
N ILE A 373 79.61 -10.22 -164.75
CA ILE A 373 80.46 -11.29 -165.32
C ILE A 373 79.65 -12.38 -166.08
N GLY A 374 78.32 -12.43 -165.97
CA GLY A 374 77.51 -13.52 -166.52
C GLY A 374 77.05 -13.44 -168.00
N LYS A 375 77.40 -12.41 -168.78
CA LYS A 375 76.80 -12.21 -170.13
C LYS A 375 77.74 -12.28 -171.36
N LYS A 376 78.98 -12.77 -171.26
CA LYS A 376 79.87 -12.91 -172.46
C LYS A 376 80.70 -14.20 -172.58
N LEU A 377 80.25 -15.33 -172.04
CA LEU A 377 80.92 -16.62 -172.31
C LEU A 377 79.92 -17.78 -172.52
N MET A 378 79.03 -17.61 -173.49
CA MET A 378 78.21 -18.68 -174.06
C MET A 378 78.03 -18.48 -175.58
N VAL A 379 79.14 -18.47 -176.33
CA VAL A 379 79.14 -18.62 -177.81
C VAL A 379 80.19 -19.62 -178.33
N ALA A 380 81.02 -20.24 -177.50
CA ALA A 380 82.11 -21.09 -178.01
C ALA A 380 82.19 -22.47 -177.35
N ASN A 381 81.10 -23.23 -177.36
CA ASN A 381 81.23 -24.69 -177.26
C ASN A 381 80.19 -25.47 -178.08
N LYS A 382 79.98 -25.10 -179.35
CA LYS A 382 79.17 -25.94 -180.26
C LYS A 382 79.78 -26.33 -181.62
N ASN A 383 80.98 -25.90 -182.02
CA ASN A 383 81.49 -26.23 -183.37
C ASN A 383 82.99 -26.65 -183.42
N VAL A 384 83.35 -27.88 -183.02
CA VAL A 384 84.64 -28.51 -183.44
C VAL A 384 84.57 -29.96 -183.94
N GLU A 385 83.49 -30.75 -183.83
CA GLU A 385 83.59 -32.19 -184.21
C GLU A 385 82.71 -32.68 -185.38
N GLU A 386 82.52 -31.86 -186.41
CA GLU A 386 82.12 -32.35 -187.74
C GLU A 386 83.06 -31.78 -188.82
N ALA A 387 83.89 -32.67 -189.40
CA ALA A 387 84.62 -32.58 -190.68
C ALA A 387 86.17 -32.53 -190.65
N SER A 388 86.79 -33.57 -190.10
CA SER A 388 88.03 -34.14 -190.65
C SER A 388 87.71 -35.33 -191.57
N ARG A 389 87.46 -35.10 -192.88
CA ARG A 389 87.62 -36.08 -193.98
C ARG A 389 87.19 -35.52 -195.35
N GLN A 390 88.16 -35.01 -196.11
CA GLN A 390 88.28 -34.93 -197.59
C GLN A 390 89.64 -34.22 -197.81
N LYS A 391 90.80 -34.87 -197.96
CA LYS A 391 91.24 -36.03 -198.75
C LYS A 391 91.23 -35.77 -200.26
N GLU A 392 92.46 -35.68 -200.80
CA GLU A 392 92.94 -35.91 -202.18
C GLU A 392 93.08 -34.70 -203.15
N GLU A 393 94.19 -34.76 -203.93
CA GLU A 393 94.49 -34.06 -205.20
C GLU A 393 95.01 -32.60 -205.12
N MET A 394 96.20 -32.19 -205.56
CA MET A 394 97.32 -32.70 -206.37
C MET A 394 98.51 -31.71 -206.14
N LYS A 395 99.81 -32.01 -206.13
CA LYS A 395 100.64 -32.99 -206.86
C LYS A 395 100.65 -32.82 -208.39
N ILE A 396 101.09 -31.65 -208.89
CA ILE A 396 101.83 -31.55 -210.16
C ILE A 396 103.02 -30.61 -209.92
N SER A 397 104.25 -31.16 -210.04
CA SER A 397 105.55 -30.50 -210.33
C SER A 397 106.73 -30.92 -209.44
N ARG A 398 106.98 -32.24 -209.40
CA ARG A 398 108.29 -32.85 -209.16
C ARG A 398 108.93 -33.09 -210.55
N GLU A 399 110.20 -32.74 -210.75
CA GLU A 399 111.19 -33.54 -211.52
C GLU A 399 111.30 -33.59 -213.07
N LYS A 400 111.17 -32.49 -213.82
CA LYS A 400 111.93 -32.33 -215.09
C LYS A 400 112.66 -30.99 -215.00
N VAL A 401 113.94 -30.83 -214.66
CA VAL A 401 115.18 -31.27 -215.32
C VAL A 401 116.31 -30.72 -214.41
N ARG A 402 117.03 -31.42 -213.52
CA ARG A 402 117.65 -32.76 -213.53
C ARG A 402 118.53 -33.08 -214.72
N HIS A 403 118.93 -32.06 -215.44
CA HIS A 403 120.14 -32.14 -216.25
C HIS A 403 121.14 -31.15 -215.68
N ASP A 404 122.40 -31.54 -215.77
CA ASP A 404 123.49 -30.63 -216.06
C ASP A 404 123.80 -29.53 -215.01
N VAL A 405 123.82 -29.80 -213.70
CA VAL A 405 124.59 -30.86 -213.03
C VAL A 405 126.07 -30.95 -213.47
N THR A 406 126.55 -30.13 -214.40
CA THR A 406 127.95 -30.20 -214.85
C THR A 406 128.68 -28.86 -215.01
N ARG A 407 128.06 -27.67 -214.82
CA ARG A 407 128.76 -26.37 -215.00
C ARG A 407 129.10 -25.54 -213.74
N LEU A 408 128.52 -25.76 -212.55
CA LEU A 408 128.78 -24.93 -211.34
C LEU A 408 129.49 -25.65 -210.17
N GLY A 409 130.12 -26.79 -210.45
CA GLY A 409 130.97 -27.54 -209.51
C GLY A 409 132.23 -26.83 -208.99
N GLY A 410 132.40 -25.51 -209.17
CA GLY A 410 133.59 -24.78 -208.70
C GLY A 410 133.47 -24.14 -207.30
N ILE A 411 132.27 -23.75 -206.86
CA ILE A 411 132.13 -22.85 -205.68
C ILE A 411 131.49 -23.54 -204.45
N VAL A 412 130.79 -24.67 -204.61
CA VAL A 412 130.00 -25.31 -203.52
C VAL A 412 130.82 -26.29 -202.65
N ALA A 413 132.06 -26.62 -203.02
CA ALA A 413 132.91 -27.56 -202.28
C ALA A 413 133.36 -27.07 -200.88
N GLY A 414 133.27 -25.78 -200.57
CA GLY A 414 133.69 -25.22 -199.27
C GLY A 414 132.66 -25.33 -198.13
N LEU A 415 131.35 -25.31 -198.41
CA LEU A 415 130.31 -25.15 -197.36
C LEU A 415 129.69 -26.46 -196.86
N ARG A 416 130.08 -27.63 -197.40
CA ARG A 416 129.51 -28.93 -197.00
C ARG A 416 130.24 -29.62 -195.85
N HIS A 417 131.49 -29.25 -195.55
CA HIS A 417 132.25 -29.82 -194.44
C HIS A 417 131.70 -29.38 -193.06
N ASP A 418 131.25 -28.13 -192.95
CA ASP A 418 130.83 -27.54 -191.67
C ASP A 418 129.44 -28.04 -191.19
N MET A 419 128.53 -28.42 -192.09
CA MET A 419 127.18 -28.88 -191.71
C MET A 419 127.10 -30.32 -191.18
N ALA A 420 128.11 -31.15 -191.42
CA ALA A 420 128.12 -32.52 -190.92
C ALA A 420 128.45 -32.59 -189.42
N ILE A 421 129.28 -31.67 -188.94
CA ILE A 421 129.75 -31.61 -187.54
C ILE A 421 128.60 -31.23 -186.58
N LEU A 422 127.66 -30.37 -187.02
CA LEU A 422 126.53 -29.93 -186.19
C LEU A 422 125.43 -31.00 -186.00
N ARG A 423 125.23 -31.94 -186.94
CA ARG A 423 124.20 -32.99 -186.81
C ARG A 423 124.53 -34.02 -185.74
N ASN A 424 125.80 -34.37 -185.57
CA ASN A 424 126.22 -35.36 -184.57
C ASN A 424 126.11 -34.83 -183.13
N GLN A 425 126.18 -33.52 -182.91
CA GLN A 425 125.98 -32.92 -181.57
C GLN A 425 124.52 -32.94 -181.13
N MET A 426 123.58 -32.87 -182.08
CA MET A 426 122.14 -32.82 -181.79
C MET A 426 121.58 -34.18 -181.32
N GLN A 427 122.12 -35.29 -181.82
CA GLN A 427 121.70 -36.64 -181.44
C GLN A 427 122.02 -36.98 -179.97
N ASN A 428 123.09 -36.41 -179.41
CA ASN A 428 123.53 -36.70 -178.03
C ASN A 428 122.62 -36.05 -176.97
N VAL A 429 122.14 -34.83 -177.20
CA VAL A 429 121.24 -34.12 -176.26
C VAL A 429 119.89 -34.83 -176.12
N GLN A 430 119.46 -35.55 -177.15
CA GLN A 430 118.17 -36.24 -177.18
C GLN A 430 118.14 -37.49 -176.28
N VAL A 431 119.29 -38.13 -176.05
CA VAL A 431 119.41 -39.29 -175.15
C VAL A 431 119.35 -38.85 -173.68
N ASP A 432 119.96 -37.72 -173.32
CA ASP A 432 119.96 -37.22 -171.94
C ASP A 432 118.56 -36.77 -171.46
N LEU A 433 117.74 -36.23 -172.38
CA LEU A 433 116.35 -35.86 -172.12
C LEU A 433 115.48 -37.05 -171.71
N SER A 434 115.70 -38.23 -172.31
CA SER A 434 114.92 -39.45 -172.00
C SER A 434 115.22 -40.02 -170.61
N ARG A 435 116.46 -39.88 -170.11
CA ARG A 435 116.84 -40.33 -168.76
C ARG A 435 116.23 -39.45 -167.67
N ALA A 436 116.11 -38.15 -167.92
CA ALA A 436 115.51 -37.22 -166.96
C ALA A 436 114.01 -37.47 -166.74
N ASN A 437 113.26 -37.84 -167.80
CA ASN A 437 111.83 -38.15 -167.68
C ASN A 437 111.57 -39.39 -166.82
N ASN A 438 112.31 -40.48 -167.01
CA ASN A 438 112.12 -41.69 -166.19
C ASN A 438 112.39 -41.45 -164.69
N ALA A 439 113.33 -40.56 -164.35
CA ALA A 439 113.60 -40.19 -162.96
C ALA A 439 112.47 -39.33 -162.35
N LEU A 440 111.70 -38.62 -163.16
CA LEU A 440 110.57 -37.80 -162.72
C LEU A 440 109.38 -38.70 -162.32
N ASP A 441 109.06 -39.69 -163.16
CA ASP A 441 107.93 -40.63 -162.93
C ASP A 441 108.10 -41.43 -161.62
N GLU A 442 109.32 -41.84 -161.27
CA GLU A 442 109.59 -42.52 -160.00
C GLU A 442 109.35 -41.63 -158.77
N LYS A 443 109.53 -40.32 -158.88
CA LYS A 443 109.28 -39.36 -157.78
C LYS A 443 107.80 -39.09 -157.60
N GLU A 444 107.04 -39.00 -158.69
CA GLU A 444 105.58 -38.86 -158.65
C GLU A 444 104.91 -40.07 -157.97
N GLY A 445 105.39 -41.29 -158.25
CA GLY A 445 104.89 -42.50 -157.58
C GLY A 445 105.12 -42.53 -156.06
N ARG A 446 106.22 -41.94 -155.56
CA ARG A 446 106.48 -41.83 -154.11
C ARG A 446 105.59 -40.79 -153.44
N LEU A 447 105.31 -39.67 -154.13
CA LEU A 447 104.41 -38.63 -153.64
C LEU A 447 102.97 -39.15 -153.43
N GLN A 448 102.47 -40.01 -154.31
CA GLN A 448 101.13 -40.59 -154.15
C GLN A 448 101.00 -41.54 -152.94
N LYS A 449 102.07 -42.26 -152.57
CA LYS A 449 102.04 -43.13 -151.38
C LYS A 449 101.99 -42.31 -150.09
N ILE A 450 102.85 -41.28 -149.99
CA ILE A 450 102.92 -40.40 -148.81
C ILE A 450 101.59 -39.64 -148.62
N THR A 451 100.92 -39.25 -149.70
CA THR A 451 99.63 -38.54 -149.61
C THR A 451 98.48 -39.45 -149.12
N ARG A 452 98.50 -40.75 -149.44
CA ARG A 452 97.53 -41.71 -148.88
C ARG A 452 97.76 -41.97 -147.40
N GLU A 453 99.00 -42.25 -147.00
CA GLU A 453 99.37 -42.46 -145.59
C GLU A 453 99.01 -41.24 -144.72
N LYS A 454 99.20 -40.03 -145.24
CA LYS A 454 98.80 -38.79 -144.55
C LYS A 454 97.28 -38.72 -144.33
N LEU A 455 96.45 -39.16 -145.27
CA LEU A 455 95.00 -39.12 -145.13
C LEU A 455 94.48 -40.15 -144.11
N GLU A 456 95.07 -41.34 -144.10
CA GLU A 456 94.74 -42.40 -143.12
C GLU A 456 95.06 -41.93 -141.69
N LEU A 457 96.23 -41.36 -141.45
CA LEU A 457 96.60 -40.81 -140.13
C LEU A 457 95.68 -39.66 -139.67
N VAL A 458 95.15 -38.86 -140.60
CA VAL A 458 94.19 -37.79 -140.27
C VAL A 458 92.83 -38.37 -139.86
N GLN A 459 92.38 -39.47 -140.47
CA GLN A 459 91.14 -40.13 -140.09
C GLN A 459 91.25 -40.78 -138.70
N GLU A 460 92.34 -41.50 -138.42
CA GLU A 460 92.59 -42.08 -137.10
C GLU A 460 92.64 -41.01 -136.00
N ALA A 461 93.27 -39.86 -136.26
CA ALA A 461 93.29 -38.73 -135.32
C ALA A 461 91.89 -38.15 -135.06
N GLN A 462 91.02 -38.10 -136.07
CA GLN A 462 89.64 -37.62 -135.91
C GLN A 462 88.77 -38.62 -135.12
N GLU A 463 88.97 -39.92 -135.32
CA GLU A 463 88.24 -40.95 -134.57
C GLU A 463 88.65 -40.97 -133.09
N LEU A 464 89.93 -40.84 -132.79
CA LEU A 464 90.43 -40.72 -131.42
C LEU A 464 89.89 -39.45 -130.72
N ASN A 465 89.83 -38.31 -131.40
CA ASN A 465 89.26 -37.08 -130.82
C ASN A 465 87.77 -37.24 -130.48
N LYS A 466 86.98 -37.89 -131.35
CA LYS A 466 85.56 -38.17 -131.05
C LYS A 466 85.41 -39.07 -129.82
N GLN A 467 86.29 -40.07 -129.66
CA GLN A 467 86.25 -40.92 -128.46
C GLN A 467 86.58 -40.12 -127.19
N ILE A 468 87.54 -39.19 -127.25
CA ILE A 468 87.86 -38.30 -126.12
C ILE A 468 86.65 -37.44 -125.75
N GLU A 469 86.00 -36.78 -126.72
CA GLU A 469 84.81 -35.94 -126.47
C GLU A 469 83.69 -36.73 -125.77
N THR A 470 83.41 -37.97 -126.22
CA THR A 470 82.39 -38.81 -125.58
C THR A 470 82.74 -39.21 -124.15
N LEU A 471 84.03 -39.41 -123.85
CA LEU A 471 84.48 -39.71 -122.49
C LEU A 471 84.42 -38.48 -121.58
N GLU A 472 84.75 -37.29 -122.09
CA GLU A 472 84.62 -36.03 -121.36
C GLU A 472 83.16 -35.73 -121.00
N GLU A 473 82.23 -35.90 -121.94
CA GLU A 473 80.78 -35.78 -121.67
C GLU A 473 80.31 -36.80 -120.62
N ALA A 474 80.81 -38.05 -120.67
CA ALA A 474 80.45 -39.06 -119.69
C ALA A 474 81.00 -38.73 -118.29
N VAL A 475 82.18 -38.10 -118.18
CA VAL A 475 82.74 -37.62 -116.91
C VAL A 475 81.91 -36.44 -116.38
N GLN A 476 81.56 -35.48 -117.23
CA GLN A 476 80.75 -34.32 -116.85
C GLN A 476 79.36 -34.73 -116.32
N ASN A 477 78.69 -35.66 -116.98
CA ASN A 477 77.40 -36.19 -116.50
C ASN A 477 77.52 -36.91 -115.15
N LYS A 478 78.65 -37.56 -114.88
CA LYS A 478 78.89 -38.22 -113.58
C LYS A 478 79.23 -37.23 -112.47
N THR A 479 79.96 -36.15 -112.78
CA THR A 479 80.25 -35.10 -111.79
C THR A 479 78.99 -34.35 -111.39
N GLU A 480 78.10 -34.03 -112.34
CA GLU A 480 76.80 -33.40 -112.04
C GLU A 480 75.93 -34.25 -111.12
N ARG A 481 75.81 -35.56 -111.39
CA ARG A 481 75.07 -36.49 -110.51
C ARG A 481 75.65 -36.59 -109.10
N LEU A 482 76.99 -36.49 -108.96
CA LEU A 482 77.62 -36.49 -107.64
C LEU A 482 77.27 -35.23 -106.85
N VAL A 483 77.21 -34.07 -107.51
CA VAL A 483 76.80 -32.80 -106.87
C VAL A 483 75.34 -32.87 -106.40
N GLU A 484 74.42 -33.36 -107.24
CA GLU A 484 73.01 -33.51 -106.86
C GLU A 484 72.82 -34.45 -105.64
N ILE A 485 73.53 -35.57 -105.61
CA ILE A 485 73.48 -36.50 -104.48
C ILE A 485 74.07 -35.86 -103.21
N GLN A 486 75.14 -35.07 -103.35
CA GLN A 486 75.77 -34.39 -102.23
C GLN A 486 74.89 -33.28 -101.64
N GLU A 487 74.19 -32.50 -102.48
CA GLU A 487 73.19 -31.52 -102.04
C GLU A 487 72.00 -32.20 -101.34
N SER A 488 71.49 -33.29 -101.92
CA SER A 488 70.41 -34.09 -101.32
C SER A 488 70.79 -34.63 -99.93
N LEU A 489 72.03 -35.12 -99.78
CA LEU A 489 72.55 -35.62 -98.52
C LEU A 489 72.66 -34.50 -97.46
N GLN A 490 73.14 -33.31 -97.83
CA GLN A 490 73.24 -32.17 -96.91
C GLN A 490 71.86 -31.70 -96.44
N GLN A 491 70.87 -31.68 -97.34
CA GLN A 491 69.51 -31.29 -96.98
C GLN A 491 68.88 -32.29 -96.01
N LYS A 492 69.07 -33.60 -96.22
CA LYS A 492 68.61 -34.63 -95.27
C LYS A 492 69.31 -34.56 -93.92
N GLN A 493 70.59 -34.17 -93.87
CA GLN A 493 71.30 -33.95 -92.61
C GLN A 493 70.75 -32.73 -91.84
N GLN A 494 70.43 -31.63 -92.52
CA GLN A 494 69.78 -30.47 -91.88
C GLN A 494 68.38 -30.81 -91.36
N ASP A 495 67.57 -31.52 -92.15
CA ASP A 495 66.24 -31.97 -91.72
C ASP A 495 66.32 -32.83 -90.45
N PHE A 496 67.26 -33.79 -90.40
CA PHE A 496 67.47 -34.63 -89.23
C PHE A 496 67.85 -33.82 -87.98
N HIS A 497 68.75 -32.84 -88.14
CA HIS A 497 69.16 -31.98 -87.03
C HIS A 497 67.98 -31.13 -86.49
N ASN A 498 67.14 -30.60 -87.39
CA ASN A 498 65.96 -29.83 -87.02
C ASN A 498 64.94 -30.68 -86.24
N VAL A 499 64.67 -31.91 -86.70
CA VAL A 499 63.77 -32.84 -85.99
C VAL A 499 64.31 -33.21 -84.62
N LYS A 500 65.62 -33.47 -84.50
CA LYS A 500 66.25 -33.76 -83.20
C LYS A 500 66.05 -32.61 -82.20
N LYS A 501 66.30 -31.37 -82.64
CA LYS A 501 66.13 -30.17 -81.80
C LYS A 501 64.68 -29.97 -81.35
N GLN A 502 63.71 -30.21 -82.23
CA GLN A 502 62.29 -30.14 -81.87
C GLN A 502 61.92 -31.21 -80.85
N MET A 503 62.46 -32.43 -80.98
CA MET A 503 62.18 -33.51 -80.03
C MET A 503 62.74 -33.22 -78.63
N GLU A 504 63.92 -32.61 -78.55
CA GLU A 504 64.51 -32.17 -77.27
C GLU A 504 63.68 -31.07 -76.58
N LEU A 505 63.17 -30.10 -77.35
CA LEU A 505 62.27 -29.05 -76.84
C LEU A 505 60.98 -29.64 -76.29
N VAL A 506 60.28 -30.48 -77.09
CA VAL A 506 59.04 -31.15 -76.66
C VAL A 506 59.28 -32.00 -75.41
N HIS A 507 60.44 -32.66 -75.28
CA HIS A 507 60.78 -33.43 -74.09
C HIS A 507 60.89 -32.55 -72.84
N SER A 508 61.59 -31.40 -72.95
CA SER A 508 61.71 -30.44 -71.86
C SER A 508 60.37 -29.82 -71.44
N GLU A 509 59.51 -29.48 -72.41
CA GLU A 509 58.16 -28.97 -72.17
C GLU A 509 57.29 -30.03 -71.46
N LYS A 510 57.32 -31.28 -71.93
CA LYS A 510 56.62 -32.40 -71.28
C LYS A 510 57.07 -32.55 -69.83
N MET A 511 58.36 -32.45 -69.56
CA MET A 511 58.88 -32.63 -68.20
C MET A 511 58.51 -31.47 -67.27
N MET A 512 58.45 -30.25 -67.79
CA MET A 512 57.92 -29.08 -67.06
C MET A 512 56.43 -29.21 -66.74
N LEU A 513 55.61 -29.66 -67.72
CA LEU A 513 54.18 -29.85 -67.52
C LEU A 513 53.89 -30.95 -66.48
N LEU A 514 54.64 -32.06 -66.50
CA LEU A 514 54.52 -33.10 -65.48
C LEU A 514 54.83 -32.57 -64.07
N LYS A 515 55.90 -31.78 -63.92
CA LYS A 515 56.26 -31.17 -62.65
C LYS A 515 55.18 -30.19 -62.16
N ASN A 516 54.62 -29.38 -63.06
CA ASN A 516 53.53 -28.47 -62.72
C ASN A 516 52.26 -29.22 -62.31
N LEU A 517 51.91 -30.31 -63.00
CA LEU A 517 50.76 -31.14 -62.66
C LEU A 517 50.89 -31.78 -61.26
N GLU A 518 52.09 -32.23 -60.88
CA GLU A 518 52.34 -32.71 -59.52
C GLU A 518 52.17 -31.62 -58.47
N VAL A 519 52.68 -30.42 -58.73
CA VAL A 519 52.54 -29.27 -57.81
C VAL A 519 51.07 -28.91 -57.66
N CYS A 520 50.33 -28.75 -58.76
CA CYS A 520 48.89 -28.47 -58.72
C CYS A 520 48.10 -29.59 -58.01
N SER A 521 48.50 -30.86 -58.15
CA SER A 521 47.85 -31.97 -57.44
C SER A 521 48.11 -31.91 -55.93
N ARG A 522 49.33 -31.56 -55.50
CA ARG A 522 49.68 -31.34 -54.09
C ARG A 522 48.92 -30.15 -53.51
N ASP A 523 48.84 -29.05 -54.24
CA ASP A 523 48.09 -27.85 -53.82
C ASP A 523 46.61 -28.14 -53.68
N ARG A 524 46.02 -28.92 -54.60
CA ARG A 524 44.62 -29.37 -54.49
C ARG A 524 44.38 -30.21 -53.22
N GLN A 525 45.29 -31.12 -52.88
CA GLN A 525 45.18 -31.89 -51.62
C GLN A 525 45.32 -31.00 -50.39
N ASN A 526 46.26 -30.06 -50.41
CA ASN A 526 46.43 -29.09 -49.32
C ASN A 526 45.17 -28.24 -49.13
N LEU A 527 44.60 -27.71 -50.22
CA LEU A 527 43.36 -26.95 -50.18
C LEU A 527 42.19 -27.80 -49.66
N GLN A 528 42.04 -29.06 -50.11
CA GLN A 528 41.02 -29.96 -49.57
C GLN A 528 41.20 -30.20 -48.06
N GLY A 529 42.43 -30.37 -47.58
CA GLY A 529 42.73 -30.49 -46.16
C GLY A 529 42.39 -29.22 -45.37
N VAL A 530 42.67 -28.04 -45.92
CA VAL A 530 42.30 -26.75 -45.32
C VAL A 530 40.78 -26.56 -45.30
N THR A 531 40.08 -26.88 -46.39
CA THR A 531 38.62 -26.83 -46.46
C THR A 531 37.98 -27.76 -45.42
N GLY A 532 38.53 -28.96 -45.23
CA GLY A 532 38.06 -29.88 -44.18
C GLY A 532 38.22 -29.31 -42.76
N LYS A 533 39.38 -28.70 -42.46
CA LYS A 533 39.64 -28.03 -41.16
C LYS A 533 38.72 -26.84 -40.93
N LEU A 534 38.54 -25.99 -41.96
CA LEU A 534 37.63 -24.85 -41.89
C LEU A 534 36.18 -25.28 -41.71
N ASN A 535 35.72 -26.34 -42.39
CA ASN A 535 34.38 -26.90 -42.17
C ASN A 535 34.20 -27.41 -40.74
N HIS A 536 35.22 -28.06 -40.17
CA HIS A 536 35.17 -28.46 -38.76
C HIS A 536 35.06 -27.26 -37.81
N GLN A 537 35.83 -26.19 -38.06
CA GLN A 537 35.73 -24.96 -37.29
C GLN A 537 34.37 -24.27 -37.46
N ILE A 538 33.82 -24.24 -38.68
CA ILE A 538 32.46 -23.71 -38.93
C ILE A 538 31.42 -24.51 -38.14
N ASN A 539 31.52 -25.84 -38.13
CA ASN A 539 30.61 -26.70 -37.38
C ASN A 539 30.74 -26.53 -35.86
N GLN A 540 31.96 -26.33 -35.35
CA GLN A 540 32.20 -26.01 -33.94
C GLN A 540 31.58 -24.66 -33.57
N LEU A 541 31.88 -23.61 -34.34
CA LEU A 541 31.33 -22.27 -34.12
C LEU A 541 29.81 -22.23 -34.26
N THR A 542 29.21 -22.96 -35.19
CA THR A 542 27.74 -23.07 -35.32
C THR A 542 27.12 -23.82 -34.15
N SER A 543 27.77 -24.86 -33.63
CA SER A 543 27.34 -25.52 -32.39
C SER A 543 27.42 -24.59 -31.18
N GLU A 544 28.52 -23.85 -31.04
CA GLU A 544 28.70 -22.83 -29.98
C GLU A 544 27.66 -21.71 -30.09
N LEU A 545 27.37 -21.23 -31.30
CA LEU A 545 26.30 -20.25 -31.54
C LEU A 545 24.93 -20.80 -31.11
N SER A 546 24.61 -22.06 -31.43
CA SER A 546 23.36 -22.70 -30.99
C SER A 546 23.26 -22.82 -29.46
N ILE A 547 24.38 -23.10 -28.77
CA ILE A 547 24.41 -23.14 -27.30
C ILE A 547 24.20 -21.72 -26.74
N ASN A 548 24.93 -20.74 -27.25
CA ASN A 548 24.80 -19.34 -26.85
C ASN A 548 23.38 -18.80 -27.11
N GLU A 549 22.72 -19.19 -28.21
CA GLU A 549 21.32 -18.84 -28.47
C GLU A 549 20.38 -19.42 -27.40
N LYS A 550 20.57 -20.68 -27.01
CA LYS A 550 19.80 -21.30 -25.92
C LYS A 550 20.02 -20.56 -24.60
N ASP A 551 21.26 -20.22 -24.27
CA ASP A 551 21.58 -19.48 -23.05
C ASP A 551 20.98 -18.06 -23.06
N ILE A 552 21.04 -17.36 -24.20
CA ILE A 552 20.38 -16.06 -24.38
C ILE A 552 18.86 -16.17 -24.21
N THR A 553 18.23 -17.22 -24.74
CA THR A 553 16.79 -17.43 -24.55
C THR A 553 16.44 -17.77 -23.10
N ALA A 554 17.26 -18.57 -22.41
CA ALA A 554 17.07 -18.88 -21.00
C ALA A 554 17.21 -17.62 -20.12
N LEU A 555 18.24 -16.81 -20.36
CA LEU A 555 18.44 -15.53 -19.68
C LEU A 555 17.30 -14.54 -19.96
N ARG A 556 16.79 -14.49 -21.20
CA ARG A 556 15.59 -13.68 -21.53
C ARG A 556 14.37 -14.12 -20.74
N ASN A 557 14.08 -15.41 -20.69
CA ASN A 557 12.96 -15.93 -19.90
C ASN A 557 13.11 -15.62 -18.41
N GLN A 558 14.34 -15.68 -17.89
CA GLN A 558 14.64 -15.33 -16.50
C GLN A 558 14.47 -13.83 -16.23
N ILE A 559 14.89 -12.96 -17.16
CA ILE A 559 14.65 -11.52 -17.11
C ILE A 559 13.15 -11.23 -17.13
N ASP A 560 12.37 -11.91 -17.97
CA ASP A 560 10.92 -11.72 -18.05
C ASP A 560 10.21 -12.16 -16.76
N GLN A 561 10.65 -13.28 -16.16
CA GLN A 561 10.16 -13.71 -14.85
C GLN A 561 10.49 -12.68 -13.75
N LEU A 562 11.72 -12.17 -13.72
CA LEU A 562 12.14 -11.12 -12.78
C LEU A 562 11.38 -9.80 -13.01
N ASN A 563 11.11 -9.43 -14.25
CA ASN A 563 10.29 -8.26 -14.59
C ASN A 563 8.83 -8.45 -14.14
N SER A 564 8.28 -9.66 -14.25
CA SER A 564 6.94 -9.96 -13.76
C SER A 564 6.86 -9.88 -12.23
N SER A 565 7.88 -10.39 -11.53
CA SER A 565 7.93 -10.34 -10.06
C SER A 565 8.19 -8.92 -9.57
N MET A 566 9.05 -8.14 -10.24
CA MET A 566 9.22 -6.71 -10.03
C MET A 566 7.87 -5.98 -10.12
N LYS A 567 7.11 -6.15 -11.21
CA LYS A 567 5.79 -5.53 -11.37
C LYS A 567 4.82 -5.95 -10.27
N GLN A 568 4.84 -7.22 -9.86
CA GLN A 568 4.03 -7.70 -8.75
C GLN A 568 4.40 -7.00 -7.43
N ARG A 569 5.71 -6.84 -7.15
CA ARG A 569 6.19 -6.11 -5.97
C ARG A 569 5.89 -4.62 -6.03
N GLU A 570 6.01 -3.98 -7.19
CA GLU A 570 5.60 -2.59 -7.40
C GLU A 570 4.10 -2.41 -7.10
N ASN A 571 3.25 -3.33 -7.57
CA ASN A 571 1.82 -3.31 -7.26
C ASN A 571 1.54 -3.52 -5.77
N GLU A 572 2.28 -4.42 -5.09
CA GLU A 572 2.19 -4.62 -3.64
C GLU A 572 2.62 -3.36 -2.88
N ILE A 573 3.71 -2.70 -3.30
CA ILE A 573 4.18 -1.45 -2.72
C ILE A 573 3.12 -0.36 -2.88
N HIS A 574 2.56 -0.18 -4.07
CA HIS A 574 1.49 0.80 -4.30
C HIS A 574 0.22 0.51 -3.48
N LEU A 575 -0.15 -0.76 -3.32
CA LEU A 575 -1.26 -1.14 -2.46
C LEU A 575 -0.97 -0.80 -0.99
N LYS A 576 0.25 -1.10 -0.52
CA LYS A 576 0.68 -0.77 0.84
C LYS A 576 0.79 0.74 1.06
N GLU A 577 1.25 1.52 0.09
CA GLU A 577 1.26 2.99 0.13
C GLU A 577 -0.14 3.57 0.26
N ARG A 578 -1.11 3.05 -0.50
CA ARG A 578 -2.52 3.47 -0.37
C ARG A 578 -3.08 3.16 1.01
N LEU A 579 -2.82 1.96 1.54
CA LEU A 579 -3.20 1.58 2.90
C LEU A 579 -2.51 2.46 3.97
N LEU A 580 -1.24 2.81 3.77
CA LEU A 580 -0.49 3.70 4.66
C LEU A 580 -1.07 5.11 4.65
N ASN A 581 -1.46 5.61 3.48
CA ASN A 581 -2.09 6.93 3.37
C ASN A 581 -3.49 6.93 4.01
N ALA A 582 -4.31 5.89 3.79
CA ALA A 582 -5.60 5.75 4.46
C ALA A 582 -5.46 5.71 5.99
N THR A 583 -4.53 4.90 6.51
CA THR A 583 -4.30 4.84 7.97
C THR A 583 -3.73 6.14 8.54
N ARG A 584 -2.94 6.89 7.76
CA ARG A 584 -2.51 8.25 8.14
C ARG A 584 -3.67 9.24 8.18
N ASP A 585 -4.62 9.13 7.25
CA ASP A 585 -5.83 9.95 7.23
C ASP A 585 -6.70 9.64 8.46
N ASP A 586 -6.93 8.35 8.76
CA ASP A 586 -7.64 7.89 9.96
C ASP A 586 -6.95 8.36 11.25
N LEU A 587 -5.61 8.30 11.31
CA LEU A 587 -4.83 8.80 12.44
C LEU A 587 -4.98 10.31 12.62
N ARG A 588 -5.05 11.08 11.53
CA ARG A 588 -5.30 12.52 11.59
C ARG A 588 -6.72 12.81 12.09
N GLU A 589 -7.71 12.05 11.64
CA GLU A 589 -9.09 12.19 12.12
C GLU A 589 -9.20 11.84 13.61
N LEU A 590 -8.60 10.73 14.05
CA LEU A 590 -8.56 10.34 15.46
C LEU A 590 -7.85 11.37 16.33
N LYS A 591 -6.74 11.96 15.86
CA LYS A 591 -6.07 13.07 16.56
C LYS A 591 -6.97 14.29 16.68
N LEU A 592 -7.71 14.65 15.63
CA LEU A 592 -8.65 15.77 15.67
C LEU A 592 -9.76 15.53 16.70
N ARG A 593 -10.34 14.31 16.70
CA ARG A 593 -11.34 13.91 17.70
C ARG A 593 -10.78 13.90 19.12
N LEU A 594 -9.54 13.42 19.31
CA LEU A 594 -8.87 13.44 20.61
C LEU A 594 -8.73 14.87 21.14
N VAL A 595 -8.28 15.81 20.31
CA VAL A 595 -8.15 17.22 20.68
C VAL A 595 -9.51 17.84 21.01
N GLN A 596 -10.55 17.51 20.24
CA GLN A 596 -11.92 17.94 20.54
C GLN A 596 -12.41 17.38 21.88
N SER A 597 -12.21 16.09 22.14
CA SER A 597 -12.57 15.47 23.42
C SER A 597 -11.78 16.04 24.59
N GLN A 598 -10.48 16.30 24.42
CA GLN A 598 -9.66 16.97 25.43
C GLN A 598 -10.19 18.37 25.74
N HIS A 599 -10.56 19.15 24.71
CA HIS A 599 -11.17 20.46 24.91
C HIS A 599 -12.48 20.38 25.69
N THR A 600 -13.35 19.41 25.37
CA THR A 600 -14.60 19.22 26.13
C THR A 600 -14.34 18.82 27.58
N VAL A 601 -13.32 17.98 27.84
CA VAL A 601 -12.92 17.60 29.20
C VAL A 601 -12.41 18.82 29.96
N GLU A 602 -11.57 19.66 29.36
CA GLU A 602 -11.09 20.90 29.98
C GLU A 602 -12.21 21.90 30.29
N GLU A 603 -13.20 22.02 29.40
CA GLU A 603 -14.39 22.85 29.64
C GLU A 603 -15.23 22.30 30.80
N ASP A 604 -15.44 20.99 30.85
CA ASP A 604 -16.19 20.36 31.92
C ASP A 604 -15.41 20.42 33.26
N GLU A 605 -14.08 20.28 33.27
CA GLU A 605 -13.26 20.51 34.46
C GLU A 605 -13.40 21.94 35.00
N LYS A 606 -13.44 22.95 34.11
CA LYS A 606 -13.70 24.34 34.51
C LYS A 606 -15.10 24.50 35.10
N ARG A 607 -16.12 23.87 34.50
CA ARG A 607 -17.49 23.87 35.02
C ARG A 607 -17.57 23.18 36.39
N PHE A 608 -16.92 22.02 36.56
CA PHE A 608 -16.88 21.31 37.83
C PHE A 608 -16.19 22.13 38.92
N LYS A 609 -15.05 22.79 38.61
CA LYS A 609 -14.39 23.71 39.55
C LYS A 609 -15.32 24.85 39.96
N HIS A 610 -16.03 25.46 39.01
CA HIS A 610 -16.99 26.52 39.31
C HIS A 610 -18.13 26.03 40.21
N ILE A 611 -18.75 24.89 39.87
CA ILE A 611 -19.81 24.27 40.69
C ILE A 611 -19.28 23.96 42.10
N SER A 612 -18.08 23.40 42.22
CA SER A 612 -17.47 23.08 43.52
C SER A 612 -17.28 24.34 44.38
N CYS A 613 -16.77 25.45 43.80
CA CYS A 613 -16.65 26.71 44.52
C CYS A 613 -18.01 27.26 44.98
N THR A 614 -19.04 27.23 44.12
CA THR A 614 -20.40 27.67 44.51
C THR A 614 -21.01 26.76 45.58
N LEU A 615 -20.75 25.45 45.55
CA LEU A 615 -21.16 24.52 46.60
C LEU A 615 -20.46 24.84 47.92
N GLU A 616 -19.15 25.09 47.90
CA GLU A 616 -18.43 25.53 49.10
C GLU A 616 -19.01 26.84 49.66
N GLU A 617 -19.34 27.81 48.82
CA GLU A 617 -20.00 29.06 49.25
C GLU A 617 -21.37 28.79 49.88
N THR A 618 -22.24 28.01 49.24
CA THR A 618 -23.54 27.65 49.80
C THR A 618 -23.42 26.83 51.09
N THR A 619 -22.37 25.99 51.24
CA THR A 619 -22.11 25.30 52.50
C THR A 619 -21.67 26.26 53.60
N LYS A 620 -20.86 27.28 53.28
CA LYS A 620 -20.50 28.36 54.23
C LYS A 620 -21.72 29.17 54.64
N GLU A 621 -22.61 29.50 53.70
CA GLU A 621 -23.88 30.16 54.01
C GLU A 621 -24.78 29.29 54.90
N LYS A 622 -24.90 27.99 54.57
CA LYS A 622 -25.66 27.02 55.37
C LYS A 622 -25.11 26.91 56.80
N THR A 623 -23.79 26.83 56.98
CA THR A 623 -23.18 26.76 58.32
C THR A 623 -23.37 28.06 59.08
N LEU A 624 -23.30 29.23 58.42
CA LEU A 624 -23.59 30.53 59.02
C LEU A 624 -25.04 30.63 59.49
N VAL A 625 -26.00 30.24 58.64
CA VAL A 625 -27.43 30.22 58.99
C VAL A 625 -27.67 29.22 60.13
N GLY A 626 -27.05 28.04 60.08
CA GLY A 626 -27.10 27.06 61.17
C GLY A 626 -26.63 27.64 62.50
N LEU A 627 -25.50 28.35 62.51
CA LEU A 627 -24.98 29.03 63.69
C LEU A 627 -25.92 30.14 64.19
N GLN A 628 -26.50 30.93 63.28
CA GLN A 628 -27.46 31.97 63.64
C GLN A 628 -28.74 31.38 64.24
N MET A 629 -29.22 30.25 63.72
CA MET A 629 -30.38 29.55 64.28
C MET A 629 -30.08 29.01 65.69
N VAL A 630 -28.91 28.44 65.93
CA VAL A 630 -28.49 28.00 67.27
C VAL A 630 -28.46 29.19 68.24
N ARG A 631 -27.79 30.29 67.87
CA ARG A 631 -27.77 31.51 68.71
C ARG A 631 -29.17 32.05 69.02
N ARG A 632 -30.06 32.08 68.03
CA ARG A 632 -31.47 32.49 68.21
C ARG A 632 -32.22 31.53 69.12
N ASN A 633 -31.97 30.23 69.03
CA ASN A 633 -32.56 29.25 69.92
C ASN A 633 -32.06 29.42 71.36
N ASP A 634 -30.76 29.69 71.56
CA ASP A 634 -30.19 29.96 72.88
C ASP A 634 -30.79 31.25 73.47
N GLU A 635 -30.93 32.32 72.67
CA GLU A 635 -31.64 33.55 73.06
C GLU A 635 -33.08 33.26 73.47
N LEU A 636 -33.81 32.43 72.70
CA LEU A 636 -35.18 32.02 73.03
C LEU A 636 -35.26 31.20 74.32
N LEU A 637 -34.29 30.31 74.58
CA LEU A 637 -34.21 29.54 75.82
C LEU A 637 -34.02 30.48 77.01
N VAL A 638 -33.05 31.41 76.94
CA VAL A 638 -32.81 32.41 77.99
C VAL A 638 -34.06 33.27 78.23
N LEU A 639 -34.77 33.68 77.17
CA LEU A 639 -36.01 34.44 77.31
C LEU A 639 -37.13 33.62 77.95
N ARG A 640 -37.27 32.34 77.59
CA ARG A 640 -38.25 31.43 78.22
C ARG A 640 -37.96 31.24 79.70
N GLU A 641 -36.70 31.02 80.07
CA GLU A 641 -36.29 30.94 81.47
C GLU A 641 -36.57 32.24 82.23
N LYS A 642 -36.30 33.39 81.61
CA LYS A 642 -36.63 34.70 82.19
C LYS A 642 -38.12 34.86 82.42
N VAL A 643 -38.96 34.47 81.45
CA VAL A 643 -40.43 34.48 81.61
C VAL A 643 -40.86 33.52 82.71
N ALA A 644 -40.28 32.32 82.77
CA ALA A 644 -40.59 31.34 83.82
C ALA A 644 -40.22 31.87 85.22
N MET A 645 -39.05 32.50 85.39
CA MET A 645 -38.65 33.14 86.64
C MET A 645 -39.57 34.29 87.04
N MET A 646 -39.94 35.15 86.08
CA MET A 646 -40.88 36.25 86.33
C MET A 646 -42.27 35.72 86.70
N GLN A 647 -42.75 34.68 86.02
CA GLN A 647 -44.02 34.05 86.33
C GLN A 647 -43.98 33.43 87.74
N PHE A 648 -42.92 32.71 88.09
CA PHE A 648 -42.73 32.17 89.44
C PHE A 648 -42.70 33.27 90.51
N ALA A 649 -42.06 34.41 90.22
CA ALA A 649 -42.04 35.56 91.13
C ALA A 649 -43.45 36.17 91.30
N ILE A 650 -44.23 36.28 90.21
CA ILE A 650 -45.62 36.74 90.26
C ILE A 650 -46.50 35.74 91.03
N ASP A 651 -46.37 34.44 90.76
CA ASP A 651 -47.15 33.40 91.44
C ASP A 651 -46.83 33.35 92.95
N SER A 652 -45.55 33.47 93.32
CA SER A 652 -45.13 33.59 94.71
C SER A 652 -45.65 34.89 95.36
N GLY A 653 -45.54 36.02 94.65
CA GLY A 653 -46.03 37.32 95.12
C GLY A 653 -47.55 37.36 95.31
N THR A 654 -48.32 36.79 94.37
CA THR A 654 -49.78 36.66 94.45
C THR A 654 -50.18 35.71 95.58
N ALA A 655 -49.49 34.59 95.76
CA ALA A 655 -49.72 33.70 96.90
C ALA A 655 -49.47 34.40 98.24
N GLN A 656 -48.39 35.20 98.36
CA GLN A 656 -48.13 36.01 99.56
C GLN A 656 -49.19 37.09 99.78
N TYR A 657 -49.58 37.81 98.71
CA TYR A 657 -50.64 38.82 98.76
C TYR A 657 -51.98 38.23 99.22
N ASN A 658 -52.36 37.07 98.69
CA ASN A 658 -53.58 36.36 99.09
C ASN A 658 -53.54 35.96 100.57
N LYS A 659 -52.38 35.50 101.08
CA LYS A 659 -52.21 35.26 102.53
C LYS A 659 -52.44 36.53 103.35
N ARG A 660 -51.91 37.68 102.91
CA ARG A 660 -52.15 38.97 103.59
C ARG A 660 -53.61 39.42 103.53
N ILE A 661 -54.31 39.19 102.42
CA ILE A 661 -55.76 39.44 102.35
C ILE A 661 -56.50 38.59 103.38
N GLU A 662 -56.15 37.30 103.50
CA GLU A 662 -56.78 36.42 104.48
C GLU A 662 -56.47 36.85 105.92
N ASP A 663 -55.23 37.22 106.23
CA ASP A 663 -54.85 37.81 107.52
C ASP A 663 -55.71 39.06 107.82
N ILE A 664 -55.86 39.98 106.85
CA ILE A 664 -56.69 41.18 107.00
C ILE A 664 -58.16 40.80 107.22
N ARG A 665 -58.67 39.78 106.52
CA ARG A 665 -60.04 39.29 106.70
C ARG A 665 -60.24 38.74 108.11
N LEU A 666 -59.32 37.93 108.61
CA LEU A 666 -59.35 37.38 109.97
C LEU A 666 -59.28 38.50 111.02
N LEU A 667 -58.39 39.48 110.84
CA LEU A 667 -58.31 40.65 111.72
C LEU A 667 -59.61 41.48 111.70
N LYS A 668 -60.22 41.67 110.53
CA LYS A 668 -61.52 42.36 110.43
C LYS A 668 -62.62 41.58 111.17
N LEU A 669 -62.65 40.26 111.05
CA LEU A 669 -63.57 39.40 111.81
C LEU A 669 -63.35 39.55 113.33
N GLU A 670 -62.09 39.56 113.77
CA GLU A 670 -61.75 39.75 115.18
C GLU A 670 -62.16 41.14 115.68
N ILE A 671 -61.94 42.19 114.89
CA ILE A 671 -62.43 43.55 115.21
C ILE A 671 -63.95 43.56 115.34
N THR A 672 -64.68 42.88 114.45
CA THR A 672 -66.14 42.79 114.56
C THR A 672 -66.57 42.02 115.80
N ASN A 673 -65.91 40.91 116.13
CA ASN A 673 -66.18 40.12 117.34
C ASN A 673 -65.93 40.93 118.61
N LEU A 674 -64.79 41.61 118.70
CA LEU A 674 -64.44 42.50 119.81
C LEU A 674 -65.39 43.68 119.90
N SER A 675 -65.81 44.26 118.77
CA SER A 675 -66.79 45.35 118.74
C SER A 675 -68.16 44.89 119.25
N MET A 676 -68.61 43.70 118.83
CA MET A 676 -69.85 43.09 119.33
C MET A 676 -69.76 42.76 120.82
N SER A 677 -68.64 42.18 121.26
CA SER A 677 -68.37 41.88 122.67
C SER A 677 -68.41 43.15 123.52
N ARG A 678 -67.73 44.22 123.08
CA ARG A 678 -67.76 45.54 123.70
C ARG A 678 -69.19 46.09 123.77
N GLU A 679 -69.96 46.00 122.70
CA GLU A 679 -71.35 46.48 122.67
C GLU A 679 -72.25 45.68 123.62
N CYS A 680 -72.09 44.35 123.71
CA CYS A 680 -72.78 43.52 124.69
C CYS A 680 -72.42 43.91 126.13
N MET A 681 -71.14 44.12 126.41
CA MET A 681 -70.68 44.58 127.73
C MET A 681 -71.20 45.99 128.05
N ARG A 682 -71.24 46.89 127.06
CA ARG A 682 -71.83 48.22 127.21
C ARG A 682 -73.32 48.15 127.55
N ARG A 683 -74.09 47.34 126.83
CA ARG A 683 -75.51 47.09 127.17
C ARG A 683 -75.67 46.47 128.55
N ALA A 684 -74.77 45.58 128.97
CA ALA A 684 -74.79 45.04 130.32
C ALA A 684 -74.56 46.14 131.38
N VAL A 685 -73.61 47.06 131.15
CA VAL A 685 -73.39 48.23 132.01
C VAL A 685 -74.61 49.16 132.02
N ASP A 686 -75.20 49.47 130.87
CA ASP A 686 -76.41 50.30 130.79
C ASP A 686 -77.59 49.63 131.54
N ASN A 687 -77.73 48.30 131.42
CA ASN A 687 -78.69 47.53 132.20
C ASN A 687 -78.41 47.61 133.71
N THR A 688 -77.15 47.61 134.15
CA THR A 688 -76.86 47.83 135.58
C THR A 688 -77.28 49.22 136.06
N ALA A 689 -77.16 50.25 135.22
CA ALA A 689 -77.66 51.59 135.54
C ALA A 689 -79.20 51.59 135.62
N ASN A 690 -79.90 50.93 134.69
CA ASN A 690 -81.36 50.76 134.74
C ASN A 690 -81.80 50.00 135.99
N LEU A 691 -81.10 48.91 136.35
CA LEU A 691 -81.38 48.16 137.58
C LEU A 691 -81.17 49.01 138.84
N ARG A 692 -80.15 49.89 138.87
CA ARG A 692 -79.98 50.85 139.99
C ARG A 692 -81.15 51.84 140.08
N HIS A 693 -81.63 52.38 138.95
CA HIS A 693 -82.82 53.24 138.94
C HIS A 693 -84.07 52.46 139.40
N GLU A 694 -84.19 51.21 138.98
CA GLU A 694 -85.29 50.34 139.37
C GLU A 694 -85.25 49.98 140.86
N ILE A 695 -84.07 49.76 141.44
CA ILE A 695 -83.91 49.61 142.89
C ILE A 695 -84.39 50.86 143.62
N VAL A 696 -83.97 52.06 143.20
CA VAL A 696 -84.43 53.31 143.81
C VAL A 696 -85.94 53.52 143.62
N ARG A 697 -86.50 53.15 142.46
CA ARG A 697 -87.94 53.18 142.21
C ARG A 697 -88.68 52.24 143.16
N LEU A 698 -88.22 51.00 143.28
CA LEU A 698 -88.79 50.00 144.17
C LEU A 698 -88.63 50.37 145.65
N GLU A 699 -87.53 50.99 146.06
CA GLU A 699 -87.37 51.54 147.41
C GLU A 699 -88.37 52.66 147.70
N ARG A 700 -88.59 53.56 146.74
CA ARG A 700 -89.62 54.60 146.84
C ARG A 700 -91.03 54.01 146.86
N GLU A 701 -91.33 53.05 145.99
CA GLU A 701 -92.62 52.34 145.94
C GLU A 701 -92.85 51.56 147.24
N LEU A 702 -91.84 50.87 147.76
CA LEU A 702 -91.91 50.17 149.05
C LEU A 702 -92.21 51.14 150.20
N ASN A 703 -91.56 52.32 150.21
CA ASN A 703 -91.85 53.34 151.21
C ASN A 703 -93.26 53.92 151.05
N GLN A 704 -93.73 54.13 149.82
CA GLN A 704 -95.11 54.53 149.55
C GLN A 704 -96.10 53.45 149.98
N GLU A 705 -95.82 52.18 149.74
CA GLU A 705 -96.67 51.07 150.17
C GLU A 705 -96.64 50.91 151.69
N ARG A 706 -95.50 51.13 152.36
CA ARG A 706 -95.45 51.21 153.82
C ARG A 706 -96.32 52.34 154.35
N LEU A 707 -96.26 53.53 153.73
CA LEU A 707 -97.13 54.67 154.05
C LEU A 707 -98.61 54.39 153.74
N ARG A 708 -98.91 53.68 152.65
CA ARG A 708 -100.27 53.24 152.31
C ARG A 708 -100.77 52.18 153.25
N VAL A 709 -99.94 51.24 153.70
CA VAL A 709 -100.33 50.24 154.70
C VAL A 709 -100.59 50.91 156.03
N THR A 710 -99.78 51.91 156.43
CA THR A 710 -100.10 52.71 157.62
C THR A 710 -101.40 53.49 157.42
N ALA A 711 -101.60 54.16 156.28
CA ALA A 711 -102.84 54.89 155.99
C ALA A 711 -104.06 53.97 155.88
N TYR A 712 -103.96 52.82 155.21
CA TYR A 712 -105.00 51.81 155.11
C TYR A 712 -105.24 51.12 156.44
N SER A 713 -104.24 50.97 157.31
CA SER A 713 -104.47 50.50 158.68
C SER A 713 -105.27 51.53 159.50
N GLU A 714 -105.06 52.82 159.24
CA GLU A 714 -105.90 53.90 159.78
C GLU A 714 -107.29 53.93 159.13
N GLU A 715 -107.43 53.74 157.81
CA GLU A 715 -108.72 53.71 157.10
C GLU A 715 -109.52 52.42 157.37
N LEU A 716 -108.85 51.29 157.62
CA LEU A 716 -109.45 50.05 158.14
C LEU A 716 -110.03 50.26 159.54
N SER A 717 -109.50 51.21 160.33
CA SER A 717 -110.10 51.58 161.61
C SER A 717 -111.47 52.26 161.44
N ARG A 718 -111.82 52.77 160.24
CA ARG A 718 -113.16 53.31 159.89
C ARG A 718 -113.50 53.18 158.39
N PRO A 719 -114.14 52.08 157.94
CA PRO A 719 -114.43 51.88 156.52
C PRO A 719 -115.77 52.50 156.09
N CYS A 720 -115.76 53.36 155.06
CA CYS A 720 -116.95 53.78 154.29
C CYS A 720 -116.70 53.70 152.78
N ARG A 721 -117.31 52.68 152.15
CA ARG A 721 -117.80 52.50 150.75
C ARG A 721 -116.84 52.80 149.56
N ILE A 722 -116.44 51.84 148.71
CA ILE A 722 -117.14 50.91 147.78
C ILE A 722 -117.34 51.47 146.34
N HIS A 723 -116.67 50.77 145.39
CA HIS A 723 -116.92 50.56 143.94
C HIS A 723 -115.98 51.14 142.86
N ARG A 724 -115.52 50.19 142.02
CA ARG A 724 -114.58 50.21 140.90
C ARG A 724 -115.34 49.72 139.63
N TRP A 725 -115.10 50.40 138.49
CA TRP A 725 -115.01 49.89 137.09
C TRP A 725 -116.10 50.17 136.02
N ARG A 726 -115.62 50.40 134.78
CA ARG A 726 -116.35 50.50 133.48
C ARG A 726 -115.47 50.08 132.26
N ILE A 727 -116.10 49.63 131.16
CA ILE A 727 -115.58 48.96 129.93
C ILE A 727 -115.65 49.84 128.63
N LEU A 728 -114.85 49.56 127.57
CA LEU A 728 -114.75 50.25 126.24
C LEU A 728 -114.68 49.27 125.00
N LEU A 729 -115.00 49.75 123.78
CA LEU A 729 -115.40 48.97 122.55
C LEU A 729 -114.54 49.18 121.27
N GLY A 730 -114.35 48.13 120.44
CA GLY A 730 -113.84 48.10 119.03
C GLY A 730 -113.59 46.66 118.45
N ARG A 731 -113.68 46.38 117.12
CA ARG A 731 -113.65 45.01 116.48
C ARG A 731 -112.72 44.85 115.23
N ASP A 732 -112.11 43.68 115.03
CA ASP A 732 -111.07 43.33 114.01
C ASP A 732 -111.56 42.67 112.67
N PRO A 733 -110.79 42.75 111.55
CA PRO A 733 -111.09 42.15 110.23
C PRO A 733 -110.81 40.62 110.09
N ARG A 734 -111.39 39.96 109.07
CA ARG A 734 -111.46 38.47 108.93
C ARG A 734 -110.32 37.83 108.12
N ARG A 735 -109.77 36.73 108.66
CA ARG A 735 -108.63 35.91 108.13
C ARG A 735 -108.72 35.49 106.64
N TYR A 736 -109.91 35.32 106.07
CA TYR A 736 -110.11 34.86 104.69
C TYR A 736 -109.63 35.87 103.63
N GLU A 737 -109.85 37.17 103.88
CA GLU A 737 -109.47 38.23 102.95
C GLU A 737 -107.95 38.33 102.78
N LEU A 738 -107.20 38.08 103.87
CA LEU A 738 -105.74 38.02 103.86
C LEU A 738 -105.23 36.87 102.99
N ILE A 739 -105.81 35.67 103.15
CA ILE A 739 -105.38 34.45 102.45
C ILE A 739 -105.61 34.58 100.93
N ARG A 740 -106.75 35.12 100.51
CA ARG A 740 -107.08 35.33 99.10
C ARG A 740 -106.06 36.26 98.41
N LYS A 741 -105.60 37.30 99.12
CA LYS A 741 -104.62 38.25 98.59
C LYS A 741 -103.23 37.62 98.44
N ILE A 742 -102.82 36.78 99.40
CA ILE A 742 -101.55 36.04 99.34
C ILE A 742 -101.51 35.09 98.13
N GLN A 743 -102.59 34.33 97.87
CA GLN A 743 -102.64 33.37 96.76
C GLN A 743 -102.57 34.05 95.37
N LEU A 744 -103.18 35.23 95.21
CA LEU A 744 -103.10 36.00 93.98
C LEU A 744 -101.67 36.50 93.70
N LEU A 745 -100.97 36.96 94.74
CA LEU A 745 -99.58 37.43 94.61
C LEU A 745 -98.62 36.28 94.26
N LEU A 746 -98.80 35.10 94.85
CA LEU A 746 -98.00 33.91 94.54
C LEU A 746 -98.16 33.46 93.08
N LYS A 747 -99.39 33.41 92.56
CA LYS A 747 -99.64 33.07 91.14
C LYS A 747 -98.97 34.07 90.18
N ARG A 748 -98.98 35.37 90.51
CA ARG A 748 -98.32 36.40 89.71
C ARG A 748 -96.79 36.25 89.75
N ASN A 749 -96.22 35.92 90.91
CA ASN A 749 -94.78 35.73 91.08
C ASN A 749 -94.26 34.52 90.29
N ILE A 750 -94.97 33.40 90.32
CA ILE A 750 -94.62 32.19 89.55
C ILE A 750 -94.62 32.51 88.05
N ARG A 751 -95.65 33.22 87.56
CA ARG A 751 -95.73 33.60 86.13
C ARG A 751 -94.53 34.45 85.68
N LEU A 752 -94.15 35.46 86.46
CA LEU A 752 -93.01 36.33 86.13
C LEU A 752 -91.67 35.58 86.17
N ASN A 753 -91.50 34.62 87.08
CA ASN A 753 -90.30 33.77 87.11
C ASN A 753 -90.20 32.86 85.88
N VAL A 754 -91.32 32.30 85.41
CA VAL A 754 -91.35 31.51 84.16
C VAL A 754 -91.04 32.39 82.94
N GLU A 755 -91.57 33.62 82.90
CA GLU A 755 -91.25 34.56 81.81
C GLU A 755 -89.76 34.95 81.81
N ARG A 756 -89.14 35.17 82.98
CA ARG A 756 -87.70 35.46 83.11
C ARG A 756 -86.82 34.31 82.61
N THR A 757 -87.12 33.09 83.05
CA THR A 757 -86.35 31.89 82.66
C THR A 757 -86.45 31.60 81.16
N ASN A 758 -87.63 31.79 80.56
CA ASN A 758 -87.78 31.68 79.11
C ASN A 758 -86.97 32.74 78.34
N MET A 759 -86.83 33.96 78.88
CA MET A 759 -85.98 35.01 78.28
C MET A 759 -84.49 34.70 78.41
N GLU A 760 -84.05 34.14 79.55
CA GLU A 760 -82.68 33.65 79.75
C GLU A 760 -82.33 32.52 78.76
N GLN A 761 -83.25 31.58 78.52
CA GLN A 761 -83.07 30.51 77.52
C GLN A 761 -82.94 31.06 76.10
N ARG A 762 -83.83 31.98 75.68
CA ARG A 762 -83.73 32.62 74.35
C ARG A 762 -82.42 33.39 74.14
N LEU A 763 -81.90 34.01 75.21
CA LEU A 763 -80.61 34.70 75.16
C LEU A 763 -79.45 33.71 74.98
N GLN A 764 -79.50 32.57 75.66
CA GLN A 764 -78.52 31.49 75.52
C GLN A 764 -78.58 30.86 74.12
N ASP A 765 -79.76 30.56 73.60
CA ASP A 765 -79.94 30.02 72.26
C ASP A 765 -79.39 30.99 71.19
N SER A 766 -79.66 32.29 71.33
CA SER A 766 -79.11 33.31 70.45
C SER A 766 -77.59 33.44 70.55
N HIS A 767 -77.01 33.30 71.75
CA HIS A 767 -75.55 33.30 71.93
C HIS A 767 -74.91 32.05 71.34
N GLN A 768 -75.53 30.89 71.49
CA GLN A 768 -75.08 29.64 70.88
C GLN A 768 -75.13 29.76 69.36
N LEU A 769 -76.24 30.26 68.79
CA LEU A 769 -76.38 30.47 67.35
C LEU A 769 -75.33 31.45 66.80
N TYR A 770 -75.08 32.55 67.51
CA TYR A 770 -74.03 33.50 67.16
C TYR A 770 -72.63 32.87 67.20
N ASN A 771 -72.34 32.07 68.23
CA ASN A 771 -71.06 31.36 68.35
C ASN A 771 -70.89 30.28 67.28
N THR A 772 -71.95 29.55 66.93
CA THR A 772 -71.92 28.57 65.84
C THR A 772 -71.72 29.25 64.50
N LEU A 773 -72.38 30.38 64.23
CA LEU A 773 -72.16 31.17 63.01
C LEU A 773 -70.75 31.78 62.98
N LYS A 774 -70.22 32.22 64.12
CA LYS A 774 -68.84 32.72 64.23
C LYS A 774 -67.80 31.62 64.01
N GLN A 775 -68.05 30.41 64.50
CA GLN A 775 -67.21 29.23 64.21
C GLN A 775 -67.31 28.83 62.73
N GLN A 776 -68.52 28.85 62.15
CA GLN A 776 -68.71 28.60 60.72
C GLN A 776 -68.01 29.66 59.87
N MET A 777 -68.13 30.95 60.20
CA MET A 777 -67.41 32.05 59.54
C MET A 777 -65.88 31.90 59.62
N LYS A 778 -65.33 31.46 60.77
CA LYS A 778 -63.89 31.15 60.90
C LYS A 778 -63.46 29.96 60.05
N ASN A 779 -64.38 29.04 59.76
CA ASN A 779 -64.13 27.83 58.97
C ASN A 779 -64.54 28.00 57.49
N MET A 780 -65.11 29.14 57.10
CA MET A 780 -65.37 29.47 55.71
C MET A 780 -64.08 30.05 55.11
N PRO A 781 -63.59 29.50 53.98
CA PRO A 781 -62.43 30.06 53.30
C PRO A 781 -62.74 31.47 52.81
N ASP A 782 -61.84 32.41 53.10
CA ASP A 782 -61.93 33.79 52.61
C ASP A 782 -62.06 33.82 51.08
N PRO A 783 -62.81 34.77 50.49
CA PRO A 783 -62.94 34.89 49.03
C PRO A 783 -61.58 34.94 48.30
N GLY A 784 -60.55 35.51 48.93
CA GLY A 784 -59.17 35.51 48.43
C GLY A 784 -58.51 34.13 48.46
N MET A 785 -58.84 33.27 49.42
CA MET A 785 -58.37 31.89 49.48
C MET A 785 -59.00 31.04 48.38
N ALA A 786 -60.28 31.26 48.06
CA ALA A 786 -60.95 30.58 46.95
C ALA A 786 -60.36 30.95 45.59
N GLN A 787 -60.01 32.23 45.37
CA GLN A 787 -59.31 32.69 44.16
C GLN A 787 -57.90 32.10 44.06
N ALA A 788 -57.11 32.13 45.15
CA ALA A 788 -55.78 31.53 45.19
C ALA A 788 -55.81 30.01 44.93
N LEU A 789 -56.85 29.32 45.42
CA LEU A 789 -57.04 27.89 45.20
C LEU A 789 -57.47 27.58 43.77
N SER A 790 -58.29 28.44 43.13
CA SER A 790 -58.61 28.36 41.70
C SER A 790 -57.38 28.55 40.81
N ASP A 791 -56.53 29.53 41.13
CA ASP A 791 -55.27 29.76 40.40
C ASP A 791 -54.30 28.60 40.59
N GLN A 792 -54.16 28.10 41.81
CA GLN A 792 -53.32 26.94 42.10
C GLN A 792 -53.86 25.65 41.47
N GLN A 793 -55.18 25.49 41.34
CA GLN A 793 -55.79 24.40 40.58
C GLN A 793 -55.51 24.54 39.08
N ARG A 794 -55.51 25.77 38.53
CA ARG A 794 -55.17 26.02 37.12
C ARG A 794 -53.69 25.72 36.84
N ILE A 795 -52.78 26.12 37.73
CA ILE A 795 -51.35 25.78 37.65
C ILE A 795 -51.17 24.26 37.75
N ASN A 796 -51.81 23.59 38.71
CA ASN A 796 -51.76 22.14 38.83
C ASN A 796 -52.31 21.42 37.60
N ARG A 797 -53.37 21.93 36.96
CA ARG A 797 -53.90 21.35 35.71
C ARG A 797 -52.89 21.50 34.57
N GLN A 798 -52.21 22.63 34.45
CA GLN A 798 -51.15 22.83 33.46
C GLN A 798 -49.95 21.92 33.72
N GLN A 799 -49.50 21.81 34.97
CA GLN A 799 -48.42 20.90 35.36
C GLN A 799 -48.81 19.44 35.12
N ARG A 800 -50.04 19.01 35.45
CA ARG A 800 -50.54 17.67 35.13
C ARG A 800 -50.58 17.39 33.63
N ARG A 801 -50.93 18.37 32.79
CA ARG A 801 -50.86 18.23 31.33
C ARG A 801 -49.42 18.07 30.85
N ARG A 802 -48.49 18.86 31.41
CA ARG A 802 -47.05 18.76 31.10
C ARG A 802 -46.46 17.43 31.54
N VAL A 803 -46.80 16.95 32.73
CA VAL A 803 -46.41 15.62 33.22
C VAL A 803 -47.01 14.54 32.33
N LYS A 804 -48.30 14.64 31.95
CA LYS A 804 -48.91 13.68 31.00
C LYS A 804 -48.19 13.65 29.66
N ALA A 805 -47.82 14.80 29.10
CA ALA A 805 -47.03 14.89 27.88
C ALA A 805 -45.65 14.25 28.05
N LEU A 806 -44.91 14.60 29.10
CA LEU A 806 -43.61 13.99 29.41
C LEU A 806 -43.70 12.48 29.67
N THR A 807 -44.76 12.00 30.33
CA THR A 807 -44.98 10.56 30.51
C THR A 807 -45.35 9.86 29.21
N ALA A 808 -46.03 10.55 28.27
CA ALA A 808 -46.29 10.01 26.95
C ALA A 808 -45.01 9.97 26.11
N GLU A 809 -44.18 11.01 26.17
CA GLU A 809 -42.85 11.03 25.56
C GLU A 809 -41.96 9.90 26.11
N LEU A 810 -41.94 9.72 27.44
CA LEU A 810 -41.24 8.60 28.08
C LEU A 810 -41.80 7.24 27.67
N ARG A 811 -43.12 7.09 27.55
CA ARG A 811 -43.72 5.85 27.05
C ARG A 811 -43.37 5.59 25.59
N ILE A 812 -43.30 6.62 24.75
CA ILE A 812 -42.88 6.49 23.35
C ILE A 812 -41.41 6.07 23.31
N THR A 813 -40.53 6.69 24.09
CA THR A 813 -39.12 6.28 24.13
C THR A 813 -38.93 4.88 24.72
N GLU A 814 -39.73 4.48 25.71
CA GLU A 814 -39.77 3.11 26.23
C GLU A 814 -40.25 2.12 25.16
N ILE A 815 -41.27 2.47 24.38
CA ILE A 815 -41.75 1.64 23.25
C ILE A 815 -40.66 1.58 22.17
N ASP A 816 -39.97 2.68 21.85
CA ASP A 816 -38.87 2.71 20.89
C ASP A 816 -37.69 1.86 21.36
N VAL A 817 -37.36 1.90 22.65
CA VAL A 817 -36.34 1.04 23.24
C VAL A 817 -36.79 -0.42 23.22
N LYS A 818 -38.06 -0.73 23.56
CA LYS A 818 -38.60 -2.09 23.47
C LYS A 818 -38.66 -2.60 22.04
N THR A 819 -39.02 -1.78 21.06
CA THR A 819 -39.02 -2.18 19.65
C THR A 819 -37.60 -2.39 19.13
N ARG A 820 -36.63 -1.55 19.52
CA ARG A 820 -35.20 -1.79 19.26
C ARG A 820 -34.71 -3.06 19.93
N ASN A 821 -35.09 -3.32 21.17
CA ASN A 821 -34.73 -4.55 21.87
C ASN A 821 -35.39 -5.77 21.24
N CYS A 822 -36.65 -5.72 20.83
CA CYS A 822 -37.30 -6.80 20.08
C CYS A 822 -36.69 -6.99 18.68
N LEU A 823 -36.21 -5.92 18.03
CA LEU A 823 -35.44 -6.03 16.78
C LEU A 823 -34.08 -6.66 17.04
N ILE A 824 -33.38 -6.28 18.11
CA ILE A 824 -32.12 -6.88 18.53
C ILE A 824 -32.35 -8.34 18.90
N GLU A 825 -33.40 -8.68 19.63
CA GLU A 825 -33.79 -10.05 19.99
C GLU A 825 -34.20 -10.84 18.76
N ARG A 826 -34.91 -10.24 17.79
CA ARG A 826 -35.20 -10.87 16.49
C ARG A 826 -33.94 -11.06 15.67
N TYR A 827 -33.00 -10.12 15.68
CA TYR A 827 -31.72 -10.28 15.00
C TYR A 827 -30.87 -11.34 15.70
N GLN A 828 -30.87 -11.37 17.03
CA GLN A 828 -30.25 -12.40 17.84
C GLN A 828 -30.95 -13.74 17.68
N GLN A 829 -32.27 -13.79 17.47
CA GLN A 829 -33.03 -15.01 17.16
C GLN A 829 -32.78 -15.43 15.72
N THR A 830 -32.67 -14.54 14.74
CA THR A 830 -32.26 -14.92 13.39
C THR A 830 -30.80 -15.36 13.36
N LEU A 831 -29.94 -14.78 14.19
CA LEU A 831 -28.56 -15.24 14.36
C LEU A 831 -28.55 -16.58 15.11
N ARG A 832 -29.36 -16.78 16.16
CA ARG A 832 -29.50 -18.05 16.88
C ARG A 832 -30.16 -19.13 16.02
N GLU A 833 -31.16 -18.83 15.20
CA GLU A 833 -31.80 -19.72 14.22
C GLU A 833 -30.83 -20.03 13.07
N GLN A 834 -29.96 -19.09 12.69
CA GLN A 834 -28.83 -19.32 11.78
C GLN A 834 -27.72 -20.17 12.44
N HIS A 835 -27.60 -20.15 13.77
CA HIS A 835 -26.66 -20.95 14.56
C HIS A 835 -27.23 -22.31 15.03
N GLU A 836 -28.56 -22.47 15.16
CA GLU A 836 -29.24 -23.66 15.70
C GLU A 836 -29.92 -24.51 14.61
N ASN A 837 -30.04 -24.04 13.35
CA ASN A 837 -30.52 -24.87 12.24
C ASN A 837 -30.24 -24.29 10.83
N PRO A 838 -29.10 -24.60 10.21
CA PRO A 838 -28.81 -24.19 8.83
C PRO A 838 -29.71 -24.89 7.77
N GLN A 839 -30.48 -25.92 8.12
CA GLN A 839 -31.20 -26.76 7.15
C GLN A 839 -32.62 -26.32 6.74
N ARG A 840 -33.20 -25.23 7.28
CA ARG A 840 -34.59 -24.83 6.94
C ARG A 840 -34.78 -23.58 6.09
N HIS A 841 -33.73 -22.95 5.58
CA HIS A 841 -33.86 -21.72 4.75
C HIS A 841 -33.61 -21.87 3.24
N VAL A 842 -33.72 -23.07 2.67
CA VAL A 842 -33.78 -23.26 1.19
C VAL A 842 -35.16 -23.76 0.69
N LEU A 843 -36.05 -24.21 1.57
CA LEU A 843 -37.37 -24.74 1.16
C LEU A 843 -38.54 -23.74 1.16
N GLN A 844 -38.30 -22.47 1.49
CA GLN A 844 -39.32 -21.41 1.43
C GLN A 844 -39.04 -20.33 0.37
N ARG A 845 -38.30 -20.70 -0.70
CA ARG A 845 -38.16 -19.89 -1.94
C ARG A 845 -38.47 -20.65 -3.24
N LYS A 846 -39.16 -21.81 -3.16
CA LYS A 846 -39.73 -22.53 -4.33
C LYS A 846 -41.26 -22.66 -4.32
N LYS A 847 -41.97 -21.70 -3.70
CA LYS A 847 -43.43 -21.50 -3.85
C LYS A 847 -43.79 -20.01 -3.93
N CYS A 848 -43.12 -19.27 -4.83
CA CYS A 848 -43.52 -17.91 -5.25
C CYS A 848 -43.17 -17.68 -6.72
N GLN A 849 -43.56 -18.64 -7.56
CA GLN A 849 -43.55 -18.50 -9.02
C GLN A 849 -44.85 -19.07 -9.60
N CYS A 850 -45.98 -18.64 -9.05
CA CYS A 850 -47.32 -18.74 -9.66
C CYS A 850 -48.30 -17.92 -8.80
N HIS A 851 -48.45 -16.63 -9.11
CA HIS A 851 -49.66 -15.80 -8.95
C HIS A 851 -49.31 -14.33 -9.24
N LYS A 852 -48.85 -14.10 -10.48
CA LYS A 852 -48.97 -12.81 -11.17
C LYS A 852 -50.16 -12.96 -12.10
N GLN A 853 -51.34 -12.60 -11.62
CA GLN A 853 -52.56 -12.21 -12.34
C GLN A 853 -53.76 -12.37 -11.37
N GLN A 854 -54.67 -11.39 -11.38
CA GLN A 854 -55.91 -11.30 -10.59
C GLN A 854 -55.78 -10.88 -9.11
N LYS A 855 -55.61 -9.57 -8.90
CA LYS A 855 -56.59 -8.70 -8.19
C LYS A 855 -56.05 -7.26 -8.15
N LEU A 856 -56.14 -6.62 -9.32
CA LEU A 856 -55.94 -5.18 -9.55
C LEU A 856 -57.27 -4.53 -10.02
N LYS A 857 -58.39 -5.18 -9.72
CA LYS A 857 -59.75 -4.69 -9.97
C LYS A 857 -60.60 -5.21 -8.81
N ASP A 858 -60.68 -4.43 -7.74
CA ASP A 858 -61.89 -4.23 -6.95
C ASP A 858 -61.62 -3.24 -5.81
N LYS A 859 -62.11 -2.00 -6.04
CA LYS A 859 -62.61 -1.03 -5.06
C LYS A 859 -61.55 -0.30 -4.20
N ALA A 860 -61.16 0.95 -4.44
CA ALA A 860 -61.71 2.06 -5.23
C ALA A 860 -63.18 2.45 -4.94
N TRP A 861 -63.79 1.98 -3.84
CA TRP A 861 -65.17 2.32 -3.45
C TRP A 861 -65.40 2.35 -1.93
N MET A 862 -64.38 2.68 -1.12
CA MET A 862 -64.57 3.06 0.29
C MET A 862 -63.58 4.16 0.68
N ASP A 863 -63.50 5.21 -0.15
CA ASP A 863 -63.42 6.56 0.41
C ASP A 863 -64.84 6.94 0.83
N LEU A 864 -64.95 7.64 1.96
CA LEU A 864 -66.16 8.03 2.70
C LEU A 864 -66.68 7.02 3.74
N VAL A 865 -66.79 7.53 4.98
CA VAL A 865 -67.38 6.92 6.19
C VAL A 865 -66.40 6.16 7.10
N ASN A 866 -65.54 6.91 7.79
CA ASN A 866 -65.59 7.06 9.25
C ASN A 866 -64.29 7.72 9.76
N LEU A 867 -64.19 9.00 9.45
CA LEU A 867 -63.39 9.96 10.18
C LEU A 867 -64.40 10.91 10.87
N ASP A 868 -65.09 10.42 11.90
CA ASP A 868 -65.98 11.25 12.73
C ASP A 868 -66.24 10.55 14.07
N GLN A 869 -65.35 10.78 15.04
CA GLN A 869 -65.67 10.69 16.47
C GLN A 869 -64.63 11.46 17.28
N CYS A 870 -64.50 12.75 16.95
CA CYS A 870 -63.94 13.73 17.87
C CYS A 870 -64.44 15.12 17.47
N THR A 871 -65.23 15.74 18.36
CA THR A 871 -65.74 17.14 18.38
C THR A 871 -67.20 17.40 17.97
N LYS A 872 -68.08 17.30 18.97
CA LYS A 872 -69.26 18.14 19.31
C LYS A 872 -69.75 17.55 20.65
N GLU A 873 -69.72 18.26 21.77
CA GLU A 873 -70.66 19.33 22.11
C GLU A 873 -70.00 20.47 22.92
N VAL A 874 -70.28 21.69 22.48
CA VAL A 874 -70.12 22.96 23.20
C VAL A 874 -71.43 23.73 22.94
N PHE A 875 -72.08 24.14 24.03
CA PHE A 875 -73.09 25.20 24.16
C PHE A 875 -74.44 25.10 23.42
N GLU A 876 -75.50 24.89 24.19
CA GLU A 876 -76.66 25.79 24.42
C GLU A 876 -77.15 25.42 25.84
N SER A 877 -77.35 26.30 26.82
CA SER A 877 -78.19 27.50 26.79
C SER A 877 -77.79 28.50 27.87
N SER A 878 -77.59 29.75 27.47
CA SER A 878 -77.61 30.95 28.30
C SER A 878 -78.99 31.58 28.26
N SER A 879 -79.64 31.84 29.40
CA SER A 879 -80.37 33.10 29.69
C SER A 879 -81.19 33.04 30.99
N SER A 880 -80.80 33.87 31.97
CA SER A 880 -81.64 34.64 32.91
C SER A 880 -80.73 34.94 34.13
N VAL A 881 -80.00 36.06 34.20
CA VAL A 881 -80.50 37.40 34.55
C VAL A 881 -81.58 37.31 35.64
N GLU A 882 -81.19 37.54 36.90
CA GLU A 882 -81.80 38.60 37.72
C GLU A 882 -81.03 38.80 39.03
N ALA A 883 -80.98 40.08 39.42
CA ALA A 883 -80.21 40.64 40.50
C ALA A 883 -80.96 40.58 41.84
N CYS A 884 -80.17 40.80 42.90
CA CYS A 884 -80.47 41.45 44.18
C CYS A 884 -81.92 41.58 44.71
N GLU A 885 -81.97 41.38 46.04
CA GLU A 885 -82.83 42.07 47.01
C GLU A 885 -84.31 41.64 47.14
N LYS A 886 -84.59 40.80 48.16
CA LYS A 886 -85.24 41.19 49.45
C LYS A 886 -85.76 39.96 50.22
N MET A 887 -85.37 39.89 51.49
CA MET A 887 -86.08 39.24 52.62
C MET A 887 -87.56 39.73 52.72
N PRO A 888 -88.47 39.15 53.55
CA PRO A 888 -88.38 38.03 54.51
C PRO A 888 -89.62 37.09 54.52
N ASN A 889 -89.66 36.20 55.53
CA ASN A 889 -90.85 35.57 56.16
C ASN A 889 -91.43 34.34 55.45
N TYR A 890 -91.93 33.30 56.10
CA TYR A 890 -91.94 32.77 57.47
C TYR A 890 -92.78 31.46 57.31
N ILE A 891 -92.57 30.46 58.18
CA ILE A 891 -93.56 29.46 58.62
C ILE A 891 -93.77 28.15 57.81
N ARG A 892 -93.49 27.06 58.56
CA ARG A 892 -94.13 25.71 58.67
C ARG A 892 -94.05 24.74 57.50
N ALA A 893 -93.36 23.62 57.71
CA ALA A 893 -93.86 22.43 58.46
C ALA A 893 -93.16 21.16 57.96
N LYS A 894 -92.14 20.69 58.65
CA LYS A 894 -92.19 19.53 59.56
C LYS A 894 -90.90 19.46 60.36
#